data_AF-A0A5C1NDM3-F1
#
_entry.id   AF-A0A5C1NDM3-F1
#
_cell.length_a   1.000
_cell.length_b   1.000
_cell.length_c   1.000
_cell.angle_alpha   90.00
_cell.angle_beta   90.00
_cell.angle_gamma   90.00
#
_symmetry.space_group_name_H-M   'P 1'
#
loop_
_entity.id
_entity.type
_entity.pdbx_description
1 polymer ?
#
loop_
_entity_poly.entity_id
_entity_poly.type
_entity_poly.pdbx_seq_one_letter_code
_entity_poly.pdbx_strand_id
1 'polypeptide(L)'
;MINAKKIIVACVRRYKPIDGKLRHFAPYAKLSRKLQKRYQIFKSDLKPVRAKGDLAKKYYGENYEEVSLKDNVILFECYWGKKICGNPLAIYRRLVNSNVDDDYKIIWVVNNIDIPEEVSGNKDVVIVKPGSKEYGHALLEATYLVNNVTFPTYFIRRPGQRYLNTWHGVPVKAMGRDMIAPMISMANTQRNFLQSNIILESSDFYRNSVIRPYYVESLTEKNILRSGSPRVDDIFTSYINDEDFRIRYGVSKGQKVVMYAPTWRGNSTKIKSVFNDQASIYQTIANLLGDEYFVIFSAHQMVKSRDLTELNNGAVLLESENINDVLVHVDVLVSDYSSIIFDFFPANKAVVLYTYDIEQYQEDRGLYVSPSELPCADVKTIEDLVAAIREGSLPSSFATYASMCERFIPLENGNASKSALTELLCNSNEDDVCASGKKRLLIAPGGLIPNGITSSLKNLISNLDYDKYDPYIVIEASVMDNDPLRREQFSEFDSRCNWVLRCGDMLLNENEKKTYQEFRQGSESFDPSDIDTIKRIFERENLRVFGDTKFDVSIEFGGYAPFWTALIAFSNASRKICYQHNHLWAEYTNTDVSRNQKQLYSVFLLYRYFDQIVAVSDETRMVNEEHLGTFYAEGVVAHTVNNTIDINRLKEKALVPVVLAHPPAAPLYQENSLFRFIALGRLSPEKRFDRMIGALAKIARKYPSAILIICGSGPLKKKLSQLAKRLGVSERVIFLGQVSNPYPLLAKADACVMSSDYEGQPMALLEALCLGTTCIGTDIPGIRSVLKDKLGHIVPPTVDDFSQAMEAAILKTLPPLSDMKVDEEYIERTMKTFYKVVCGQDKAERLIDR
;
A
#
# COMPACT_ATOMS: atom_id res chain seq x y z
N MET A 1 41.57 9.76 -17.10
CA MET A 1 40.20 9.21 -17.20
C MET A 1 39.38 9.67 -18.42
N ILE A 2 39.66 10.82 -19.04
CA ILE A 2 38.86 11.35 -20.17
C ILE A 2 39.09 10.57 -21.49
N ASN A 3 40.29 10.01 -21.72
CA ASN A 3 40.59 9.24 -22.94
C ASN A 3 40.00 7.82 -22.97
N ALA A 4 39.81 7.15 -21.83
CA ALA A 4 39.17 5.82 -21.77
C ALA A 4 37.66 5.89 -22.11
N LYS A 5 36.98 6.98 -21.70
CA LYS A 5 35.56 7.22 -22.04
C LYS A 5 35.35 7.45 -23.54
N LYS A 6 36.26 8.14 -24.23
CA LYS A 6 36.15 8.37 -25.69
C LYS A 6 36.33 7.08 -26.49
N ILE A 7 37.22 6.18 -26.07
CA ILE A 7 37.44 4.88 -26.72
C ILE A 7 36.22 3.94 -26.52
N ILE A 8 35.63 3.91 -25.32
CA ILE A 8 34.44 3.09 -25.02
C ILE A 8 33.21 3.59 -25.79
N VAL A 9 33.00 4.91 -25.87
CA VAL A 9 31.89 5.48 -26.66
C VAL A 9 32.08 5.25 -28.17
N ALA A 10 33.32 5.24 -28.67
CA ALA A 10 33.62 4.89 -30.07
C ALA A 10 33.38 3.40 -30.37
N CYS A 11 33.69 2.48 -29.44
CA CYS A 11 33.38 1.06 -29.58
C CYS A 11 31.88 0.76 -29.54
N VAL A 12 31.11 1.49 -28.71
CA VAL A 12 29.65 1.32 -28.60
C VAL A 12 28.92 1.91 -29.82
N ARG A 13 29.41 3.01 -30.42
CA ARG A 13 28.82 3.57 -31.65
C ARG A 13 29.00 2.71 -32.90
N ARG A 14 29.98 1.79 -32.92
CA ARG A 14 30.20 0.84 -34.03
C ARG A 14 29.22 -0.34 -34.04
N TYR A 15 28.47 -0.58 -32.96
CA TYR A 15 27.38 -1.56 -32.92
C TYR A 15 26.03 -0.85 -32.98
N LYS A 16 25.65 -0.37 -34.18
CA LYS A 16 24.24 -0.07 -34.45
C LYS A 16 23.41 -1.36 -34.30
N PRO A 17 22.15 -1.28 -33.85
CA PRO A 17 21.26 -2.44 -33.82
C PRO A 17 21.08 -2.93 -35.25
N ILE A 18 21.62 -4.11 -35.54
CA ILE A 18 21.41 -4.79 -36.81
C ILE A 18 19.93 -5.16 -36.89
N ASP A 19 19.37 -4.89 -38.06
CA ASP A 19 17.97 -4.99 -38.51
C ASP A 19 17.14 -6.11 -37.87
N GLY A 20 15.85 -5.82 -37.64
CA GLY A 20 14.88 -6.67 -36.94
C GLY A 20 14.59 -8.03 -37.59
N LYS A 21 15.13 -8.28 -38.79
CA LYS A 21 14.92 -9.50 -39.57
C LYS A 21 15.81 -10.70 -39.16
N LEU A 22 16.83 -10.52 -38.31
CA LEU A 22 17.75 -11.60 -37.89
C LEU A 22 17.43 -12.28 -36.55
N ARG A 23 16.31 -11.94 -35.88
CA ARG A 23 15.91 -12.54 -34.59
C ARG A 23 15.57 -14.04 -34.63
N HIS A 24 15.48 -14.66 -35.80
CA HIS A 24 15.06 -16.06 -35.96
C HIS A 24 16.19 -17.08 -36.14
N PHE A 25 17.46 -16.66 -36.11
CA PHE A 25 18.59 -17.59 -36.15
C PHE A 25 19.03 -18.03 -34.73
N ALA A 26 18.76 -19.30 -34.39
CA ALA A 26 19.05 -19.92 -33.10
C ALA A 26 20.52 -19.81 -32.60
N PRO A 27 21.57 -19.79 -33.46
CA PRO A 27 22.95 -19.58 -33.01
C PRO A 27 23.21 -18.15 -32.49
N TYR A 28 22.53 -17.14 -33.05
CA TYR A 28 22.72 -15.71 -32.70
C TYR A 28 22.05 -15.32 -31.38
N ALA A 29 20.90 -15.90 -31.04
CA ALA A 29 20.24 -15.71 -29.74
C ALA A 29 21.09 -16.25 -28.57
N LYS A 30 21.91 -17.28 -28.83
CA LYS A 30 22.83 -17.86 -27.84
C LYS A 30 24.06 -16.98 -27.63
N LEU A 31 24.57 -16.36 -28.69
CA LEU A 31 25.69 -15.41 -28.63
C LEU A 31 25.29 -14.08 -27.97
N SER A 32 24.09 -13.55 -28.26
CA SER A 32 23.59 -12.33 -27.61
C SER A 32 23.31 -12.53 -26.12
N ARG A 33 22.81 -13.70 -25.70
CA ARG A 33 22.66 -14.04 -24.27
C ARG A 33 24.00 -14.22 -23.58
N LYS A 34 25.01 -14.83 -24.21
CA LYS A 34 26.36 -14.94 -23.63
C LYS A 34 27.04 -13.57 -23.51
N LEU A 35 26.86 -12.68 -24.47
CA LEU A 35 27.36 -11.30 -24.43
C LEU A 35 26.58 -10.43 -23.44
N GLN A 36 25.27 -10.62 -23.27
CA GLN A 36 24.47 -9.98 -22.20
C GLN A 36 24.85 -10.49 -20.82
N LYS A 37 25.13 -11.78 -20.65
CA LYS A 37 25.62 -12.35 -19.39
C LYS A 37 27.02 -11.82 -19.08
N ARG A 38 27.92 -11.79 -20.07
CA ARG A 38 29.25 -11.17 -19.90
C ARG A 38 29.14 -9.67 -19.66
N TYR A 39 28.20 -8.95 -20.27
CA TYR A 39 27.92 -7.54 -19.96
C TYR A 39 27.36 -7.33 -18.55
N GLN A 40 26.50 -8.24 -18.05
CA GLN A 40 26.03 -8.21 -16.67
C GLN A 40 27.13 -8.52 -15.65
N ILE A 41 28.03 -9.46 -15.98
CA ILE A 41 29.21 -9.80 -15.16
C ILE A 41 30.25 -8.66 -15.22
N PHE A 42 30.50 -8.07 -16.39
CA PHE A 42 31.38 -6.90 -16.50
C PHE A 42 30.77 -5.65 -15.85
N LYS A 43 29.43 -5.54 -15.74
CA LYS A 43 28.72 -4.48 -15.00
C LYS A 43 28.70 -4.76 -13.48
N SER A 44 28.81 -6.01 -13.04
CA SER A 44 29.02 -6.32 -11.61
C SER A 44 30.45 -6.01 -11.18
N ASP A 45 31.43 -6.18 -12.08
CA ASP A 45 32.85 -6.01 -11.78
C ASP A 45 33.39 -4.61 -12.12
N LEU A 46 32.73 -3.87 -13.02
CA LEU A 46 32.86 -2.42 -13.19
C LEU A 46 31.62 -1.73 -12.61
N LYS A 47 31.43 -1.87 -11.29
CA LYS A 47 30.76 -0.79 -10.58
C LYS A 47 31.72 0.41 -10.58
N PRO A 48 31.38 1.56 -11.18
CA PRO A 48 31.86 2.78 -10.55
C PRO A 48 31.35 2.70 -9.11
N VAL A 49 32.21 2.99 -8.14
CA VAL A 49 31.82 3.20 -6.75
C VAL A 49 30.66 4.21 -6.73
N ARG A 50 29.43 3.70 -6.79
CA ARG A 50 28.18 4.39 -6.50
C ARG A 50 27.70 3.78 -5.20
N ALA A 51 28.43 4.12 -4.15
CA ALA A 51 27.99 3.97 -2.78
C ALA A 51 28.38 5.25 -2.04
N LYS A 52 27.67 6.34 -2.31
CA LYS A 52 27.24 7.15 -1.17
C LYS A 52 26.04 6.40 -0.62
N GLY A 53 26.29 5.38 0.22
CA GLY A 53 25.22 4.80 1.02
C GLY A 53 24.60 5.89 1.87
N ASP A 54 23.31 5.79 2.16
CA ASP A 54 22.62 6.67 3.10
C ASP A 54 23.31 6.52 4.47
N LEU A 55 24.19 7.48 4.80
CA LEU A 55 25.02 7.44 6.00
C LEU A 55 24.16 7.49 7.26
N ALA A 56 23.04 8.24 7.21
CA ALA A 56 22.06 8.26 8.28
C ALA A 56 21.47 6.88 8.51
N LYS A 57 20.94 6.21 7.47
CA LYS A 57 20.37 4.86 7.61
C LYS A 57 21.37 3.86 8.18
N LYS A 58 22.61 3.89 7.69
CA LYS A 58 23.67 2.99 8.18
C LYS A 58 23.96 3.26 9.66
N TYR A 59 24.20 4.51 10.03
CA TYR A 59 24.48 4.88 11.41
C TYR A 59 23.30 4.56 12.34
N TYR A 60 22.09 4.91 11.92
CA TYR A 60 20.85 4.64 12.65
C TYR A 60 20.68 3.15 12.94
N GLY A 61 20.90 2.28 11.94
CA GLY A 61 20.80 0.83 12.12
C GLY A 61 21.91 0.22 12.98
N GLU A 62 23.13 0.75 12.91
CA GLU A 62 24.25 0.31 13.74
C GLU A 62 24.12 0.74 15.22
N ASN A 63 23.33 1.78 15.51
CA ASN A 63 23.28 2.41 16.84
C ASN A 63 21.86 2.47 17.44
N TYR A 64 20.88 1.77 16.83
CA TYR A 64 19.47 1.82 17.24
C TYR A 64 19.25 1.44 18.71
N GLU A 65 20.02 0.47 19.20
CA GLU A 65 19.95 -0.06 20.56
C GLU A 65 20.97 0.61 21.51
N GLU A 66 22.02 1.26 20.97
CA GLU A 66 23.16 1.78 21.74
C GLU A 66 22.98 3.23 22.20
N VAL A 67 22.36 4.07 21.37
CA VAL A 67 22.18 5.50 21.72
C VAL A 67 21.04 5.64 22.73
N SER A 68 21.27 6.36 23.82
CA SER A 68 20.21 6.67 24.80
C SER A 68 19.42 7.91 24.40
N LEU A 69 18.12 7.93 24.70
CA LEU A 69 17.28 9.13 24.57
C LEU A 69 17.73 10.23 25.53
N LYS A 70 17.44 11.47 25.17
CA LYS A 70 17.72 12.67 25.95
C LYS A 70 16.43 13.46 26.14
N ASP A 71 15.96 13.54 27.39
CA ASP A 71 14.64 14.10 27.72
C ASP A 71 14.50 15.60 27.41
N ASN A 72 15.60 16.29 27.16
CA ASN A 72 15.63 17.71 26.82
C ASN A 72 16.03 17.99 25.35
N VAL A 73 15.84 17.02 24.43
CA VAL A 73 16.16 17.21 23.00
C VAL A 73 14.90 17.19 22.14
N ILE A 74 14.70 18.27 21.38
CA ILE A 74 13.58 18.43 20.44
C ILE A 74 14.12 18.57 19.02
N LEU A 75 13.62 17.76 18.09
CA LEU A 75 13.95 17.83 16.67
C LEU A 75 12.78 18.38 15.86
N PHE A 76 13.05 19.41 15.05
CA PHE A 76 12.12 20.00 14.08
C PHE A 76 12.59 19.70 12.65
N GLU A 77 11.67 19.20 11.83
CA GLU A 77 11.90 18.97 10.40
C GLU A 77 10.69 19.40 9.55
N CYS A 78 10.90 20.29 8.58
CA CYS A 78 9.87 20.66 7.61
C CYS A 78 10.25 20.22 6.20
N TYR A 79 9.32 19.57 5.49
CA TYR A 79 9.48 19.20 4.07
C TYR A 79 10.82 18.52 3.73
N TRP A 80 11.26 17.56 4.57
CA TRP A 80 12.56 16.87 4.44
C TRP A 80 13.78 17.80 4.55
N GLY A 81 13.66 18.82 5.41
CA GLY A 81 14.65 19.88 5.64
C GLY A 81 14.74 20.90 4.51
N LYS A 82 13.75 20.97 3.62
CA LYS A 82 13.76 21.93 2.50
C LYS A 82 13.29 23.33 2.89
N LYS A 83 12.69 23.50 4.07
CA LYS A 83 12.22 24.80 4.59
C LYS A 83 12.31 24.84 6.11
N ILE A 84 12.23 26.04 6.68
CA ILE A 84 11.89 26.27 8.08
C ILE A 84 10.65 27.16 8.06
N CYS A 85 9.47 26.57 8.19
CA CYS A 85 8.18 27.27 8.05
C CYS A 85 7.00 26.45 8.59
N GLY A 86 5.81 27.05 8.56
CA GLY A 86 4.54 26.37 8.84
C GLY A 86 4.41 25.90 10.28
N ASN A 87 3.66 24.82 10.50
CA ASN A 87 3.28 24.37 11.85
C ASN A 87 4.49 24.14 12.78
N PRO A 88 5.60 23.49 12.34
CA PRO A 88 6.75 23.30 13.20
C PRO A 88 7.46 24.61 13.59
N LEU A 89 7.51 25.61 12.69
CA LEU A 89 8.08 26.92 13.02
C LEU A 89 7.23 27.65 14.06
N ALA A 90 5.90 27.64 13.92
CA ALA A 90 5.00 28.24 14.90
C ALA A 90 5.11 27.57 16.28
N ILE A 91 5.27 26.24 16.33
CA ILE A 91 5.53 25.51 17.58
C ILE A 91 6.90 25.90 18.18
N TYR A 92 7.94 26.01 17.36
CA TYR A 92 9.25 26.49 17.81
C TYR A 92 9.18 27.91 18.38
N ARG A 93 8.52 28.84 17.68
CA ARG A 93 8.30 30.21 18.17
C ARG A 93 7.57 30.21 19.51
N ARG A 94 6.54 29.36 19.65
CA ARG A 94 5.83 29.20 20.91
C ARG A 94 6.74 28.69 22.02
N LEU A 95 7.57 27.69 21.74
CA LEU A 95 8.54 27.11 22.69
C LEU A 95 9.53 28.16 23.19
N VAL A 96 10.17 28.90 22.29
CA VAL A 96 11.20 29.91 22.65
C VAL A 96 10.59 31.10 23.40
N ASN A 97 9.33 31.45 23.11
CA ASN A 97 8.64 32.55 23.78
C ASN A 97 7.91 32.12 25.06
N SER A 98 7.77 30.82 25.31
CA SER A 98 7.26 30.31 26.58
C SER A 98 8.38 30.21 27.61
N ASN A 99 8.16 30.73 28.82
CA ASN A 99 9.02 30.47 29.98
C ASN A 99 8.87 29.00 30.44
N VAL A 100 9.15 28.03 29.56
CA VAL A 100 9.28 26.65 29.97
C VAL A 100 10.60 26.58 30.75
N ASP A 101 10.54 26.14 32.00
CA ASP A 101 11.68 26.16 32.93
C ASP A 101 12.83 25.19 32.56
N ASP A 102 12.72 24.48 31.43
CA ASP A 102 13.65 23.45 30.98
C ASP A 102 14.59 23.93 29.86
N ASP A 103 15.89 23.66 30.03
CA ASP A 103 16.94 23.94 29.04
C ASP A 103 16.94 22.89 27.92
N TYR A 104 16.18 23.14 26.86
CA TYR A 104 16.06 22.26 25.69
C TYR A 104 17.15 22.51 24.65
N LYS A 105 17.84 21.44 24.23
CA LYS A 105 18.63 21.42 22.99
C LYS A 105 17.68 21.29 21.81
N ILE A 106 17.67 22.27 20.92
CA ILE A 106 16.79 22.31 19.75
C ILE A 106 17.58 21.89 18.51
N ILE A 107 17.06 20.94 17.74
CA ILE A 107 17.67 20.48 16.49
C ILE A 107 16.78 20.87 15.32
N TRP A 108 17.32 21.61 14.37
CA TRP A 108 16.65 21.89 13.09
C TRP A 108 17.31 21.12 11.96
N VAL A 109 16.49 20.38 11.21
CA VAL A 109 16.93 19.60 10.05
C VAL A 109 16.81 20.46 8.80
N VAL A 110 17.93 20.74 8.13
CA VAL A 110 18.04 21.74 7.05
C VAL A 110 18.89 21.25 5.88
N ASN A 111 18.43 21.46 4.65
CA ASN A 111 19.07 20.97 3.42
C ASN A 111 19.48 22.09 2.45
N ASN A 112 20.60 22.74 2.75
CA ASN A 112 21.21 23.78 1.90
C ASN A 112 20.24 24.92 1.54
N ILE A 113 19.50 25.40 2.53
CA ILE A 113 18.68 26.61 2.44
C ILE A 113 19.21 27.67 3.40
N ASP A 114 18.80 28.91 3.19
CA ASP A 114 19.03 29.98 4.16
C ASP A 114 18.19 29.72 5.43
N ILE A 115 18.81 29.95 6.58
CA ILE A 115 18.19 29.73 7.89
C ILE A 115 17.70 31.09 8.39
N PRO A 116 16.42 31.22 8.78
CA PRO A 116 15.90 32.47 9.33
C PRO A 116 16.73 32.99 10.51
N GLU A 117 16.82 34.31 10.66
CA GLU A 117 17.58 34.95 11.74
C GLU A 117 17.09 34.52 13.12
N GLU A 118 15.76 34.37 13.30
CA GLU A 118 15.13 33.88 14.54
C GLU A 118 15.54 32.45 14.94
N VAL A 119 16.05 31.66 13.99
CA VAL A 119 16.55 30.30 14.24
C VAL A 119 18.07 30.31 14.38
N SER A 120 18.78 30.99 13.47
CA SER A 120 20.25 31.02 13.46
C SER A 120 20.86 31.85 14.60
N GLY A 121 20.14 32.86 15.11
CA GLY A 121 20.55 33.67 16.26
C GLY A 121 20.36 32.99 17.61
N ASN A 122 19.64 31.85 17.66
CA ASN A 122 19.42 31.11 18.89
C ASN A 122 20.59 30.13 19.16
N LYS A 123 21.34 30.37 20.24
CA LYS A 123 22.52 29.58 20.63
C LYS A 123 22.20 28.12 20.99
N ASP A 124 20.95 27.82 21.34
CA ASP A 124 20.49 26.49 21.75
C ASP A 124 20.04 25.64 20.56
N VAL A 125 20.08 26.22 19.34
CA VAL A 125 19.75 25.56 18.08
C VAL A 125 20.99 24.92 17.44
N VAL A 126 20.86 23.65 17.09
CA VAL A 126 21.83 22.87 16.31
C VAL A 126 21.25 22.54 14.95
N ILE A 127 22.00 22.86 13.88
CA ILE A 127 21.60 22.59 12.51
C ILE A 127 22.16 21.25 12.04
N VAL A 128 21.29 20.39 11.53
CA VAL A 128 21.65 19.04 11.06
C VAL A 128 21.19 18.83 9.62
N LYS A 129 22.02 18.18 8.80
CA LYS A 129 21.73 17.95 7.38
C LYS A 129 21.05 16.60 7.15
N PRO A 130 19.94 16.53 6.38
CA PRO A 130 19.31 15.26 6.04
C PRO A 130 20.29 14.24 5.44
N GLY A 131 20.16 12.99 5.87
CA GLY A 131 20.98 11.87 5.36
C GLY A 131 22.42 11.82 5.88
N SER A 132 22.84 12.75 6.75
CA SER A 132 24.14 12.71 7.41
C SER A 132 24.17 11.75 8.60
N LYS A 133 25.36 11.44 9.12
CA LYS A 133 25.51 10.62 10.32
C LYS A 133 24.85 11.30 11.53
N GLU A 134 25.01 12.62 11.63
CA GLU A 134 24.45 13.48 12.67
C GLU A 134 22.92 13.48 12.61
N TYR A 135 22.31 13.41 11.42
CA TYR A 135 20.86 13.22 11.28
C TYR A 135 20.40 11.87 11.82
N GLY A 136 21.12 10.79 11.48
CA GLY A 136 20.87 9.48 12.07
C GLY A 136 21.00 9.49 13.59
N HIS A 137 21.99 10.20 14.15
CA HIS A 137 22.16 10.35 15.59
C HIS A 137 21.03 11.17 16.23
N ALA A 138 20.67 12.30 15.63
CA ALA A 138 19.61 13.19 16.10
C ALA A 138 18.26 12.45 16.22
N LEU A 139 17.92 11.63 15.21
CA LEU A 139 16.72 10.79 15.25
C LEU A 139 16.74 9.71 16.35
N LEU A 140 17.92 9.30 16.83
CA LEU A 140 18.07 8.32 17.91
C LEU A 140 18.08 8.96 19.30
N GLU A 141 18.65 10.15 19.46
CA GLU A 141 18.78 10.84 20.76
C GLU A 141 17.55 11.67 21.14
N ALA A 142 16.83 12.24 20.15
CA ALA A 142 15.75 13.18 20.41
C ALA A 142 14.55 12.49 21.05
N THR A 143 14.05 13.04 22.16
CA THR A 143 12.82 12.55 22.80
C THR A 143 11.60 13.11 22.09
N TYR A 144 11.64 14.38 21.69
CA TYR A 144 10.52 15.03 21.01
C TYR A 144 10.84 15.25 19.53
N LEU A 145 9.91 14.87 18.66
CA LEU A 145 10.06 14.94 17.21
C LEU A 145 8.86 15.69 16.62
N VAL A 146 9.10 16.72 15.83
CA VAL A 146 8.07 17.52 15.15
C VAL A 146 8.31 17.49 13.65
N ASN A 147 7.33 17.00 12.89
CA ASN A 147 7.43 16.91 11.42
C ASN A 147 6.09 17.21 10.76
N ASN A 148 6.11 17.93 9.63
CA ASN A 148 4.92 18.30 8.86
C ASN A 148 4.70 17.46 7.58
N VAL A 149 5.56 16.48 7.35
CA VAL A 149 5.51 15.52 6.26
C VAL A 149 5.75 14.10 6.78
N THR A 150 6.90 13.49 6.45
CA THR A 150 7.24 12.12 6.80
C THR A 150 8.73 12.03 7.13
N PHE A 151 9.08 11.25 8.14
CA PHE A 151 10.44 10.73 8.31
C PHE A 151 10.74 9.63 7.27
N PRO A 152 12.05 9.36 6.99
CA PRO A 152 12.46 8.32 6.06
C PRO A 152 11.91 6.93 6.40
N THR A 153 11.86 6.04 5.40
CA THR A 153 11.26 4.70 5.52
C THR A 153 11.95 3.79 6.54
N TYR A 154 13.22 4.05 6.88
CA TYR A 154 13.98 3.27 7.85
C TYR A 154 13.78 3.73 9.31
N PHE A 155 13.17 4.90 9.53
CA PHE A 155 12.92 5.40 10.88
C PHE A 155 12.07 4.40 11.67
N ILE A 156 12.31 4.25 12.95
CA ILE A 156 11.46 3.45 13.84
C ILE A 156 11.35 4.26 15.11
N ARG A 157 10.17 4.81 15.41
CA ARG A 157 10.00 5.56 16.64
C ARG A 157 10.30 4.64 17.82
N ARG A 158 11.22 5.08 18.67
CA ARG A 158 11.67 4.31 19.83
C ARG A 158 10.66 4.48 20.96
N PRO A 159 10.46 3.46 21.80
CA PRO A 159 9.78 3.64 23.08
C PRO A 159 10.40 4.83 23.85
N GLY A 160 9.56 5.73 24.36
CA GLY A 160 9.97 6.97 25.01
C GLY A 160 10.03 8.20 24.08
N GLN A 161 10.12 8.03 22.76
CA GLN A 161 9.99 9.18 21.84
C GLN A 161 8.53 9.60 21.69
N ARG A 162 8.30 10.91 21.60
CA ARG A 162 7.03 11.57 21.27
C ARG A 162 7.13 12.23 19.90
N TYR A 163 6.44 11.65 18.93
CA TYR A 163 6.36 12.18 17.56
C TYR A 163 5.03 12.90 17.32
N LEU A 164 5.11 14.22 17.13
CA LEU A 164 4.06 15.09 16.64
C LEU A 164 4.12 15.24 15.12
N ASN A 165 3.12 14.68 14.44
CA ASN A 165 2.88 14.89 13.02
C ASN A 165 1.84 16.00 12.83
N THR A 166 2.29 17.15 12.35
CA THR A 166 1.43 18.32 12.18
C THR A 166 0.72 18.36 10.85
N TRP A 167 1.14 17.51 9.90
CA TRP A 167 0.89 17.68 8.47
C TRP A 167 1.09 19.14 8.03
N HIS A 168 0.50 19.54 6.90
CA HIS A 168 0.74 20.84 6.27
C HIS A 168 -0.53 21.52 5.72
N GLY A 169 -1.67 21.28 6.38
CA GLY A 169 -2.91 22.05 6.19
C GLY A 169 -4.10 21.25 5.67
N VAL A 170 -5.24 21.96 5.54
CA VAL A 170 -6.51 21.42 5.02
C VAL A 170 -6.38 21.15 3.51
N PRO A 171 -6.55 19.90 3.05
CA PRO A 171 -6.34 19.58 1.64
C PRO A 171 -7.54 20.01 0.79
N VAL A 172 -7.25 20.60 -0.38
CA VAL A 172 -8.23 20.81 -1.46
C VAL A 172 -8.29 19.58 -2.39
N LYS A 173 -7.17 18.87 -2.50
CA LYS A 173 -6.89 17.81 -3.48
C LYS A 173 -7.08 16.44 -2.84
N ALA A 174 -7.42 15.45 -3.65
CA ALA A 174 -7.51 14.06 -3.18
C ALA A 174 -6.17 13.57 -2.60
N MET A 175 -6.24 12.75 -1.55
CA MET A 175 -5.07 12.24 -0.81
C MET A 175 -5.15 10.73 -0.61
N GLY A 176 -4.04 10.08 -0.28
CA GLY A 176 -3.99 8.65 0.02
C GLY A 176 -4.63 7.80 -1.08
N ARG A 177 -5.54 6.89 -0.71
CA ARG A 177 -6.26 6.00 -1.65
C ARG A 177 -7.17 6.70 -2.65
N ASP A 178 -7.53 7.96 -2.39
CA ASP A 178 -8.40 8.74 -3.27
C ASP A 178 -7.59 9.43 -4.39
N MET A 179 -6.26 9.42 -4.31
CA MET A 179 -5.37 9.91 -5.37
C MET A 179 -5.28 8.94 -6.54
N ILE A 180 -5.15 9.49 -7.75
CA ILE A 180 -4.70 8.75 -8.93
C ILE A 180 -3.18 8.56 -8.86
N ALA A 181 -2.72 7.65 -8.00
CA ALA A 181 -1.29 7.39 -7.80
C ALA A 181 -1.00 5.92 -7.44
N PRO A 182 0.23 5.44 -7.65
CA PRO A 182 0.67 4.13 -7.18
C PRO A 182 0.59 4.00 -5.65
N MET A 183 0.29 2.82 -5.12
CA MET A 183 0.18 2.58 -3.67
C MET A 183 1.48 2.88 -2.91
N ILE A 184 2.64 2.68 -3.53
CA ILE A 184 3.92 3.00 -2.89
C ILE A 184 4.05 4.49 -2.53
N SER A 185 3.32 5.37 -3.22
CA SER A 185 3.37 6.81 -2.97
C SER A 185 2.75 7.22 -1.63
N MET A 186 1.78 6.45 -1.12
CA MET A 186 1.11 6.71 0.16
C MET A 186 1.66 5.87 1.32
N ALA A 187 2.39 4.79 1.05
CA ALA A 187 2.82 3.83 2.05
C ALA A 187 3.72 4.44 3.16
N ASN A 188 4.65 5.35 2.82
CA ASN A 188 5.47 6.00 3.85
C ASN A 188 4.67 7.01 4.68
N THR A 189 3.65 7.66 4.10
CA THR A 189 2.77 8.55 4.83
C THR A 189 1.92 7.78 5.83
N GLN A 190 1.29 6.70 5.39
CA GLN A 190 0.56 5.78 6.27
C GLN A 190 1.44 5.31 7.43
N ARG A 191 2.66 4.85 7.12
CA ARG A 191 3.62 4.44 8.15
C ARG A 191 3.89 5.56 9.16
N ASN A 192 4.11 6.79 8.71
CA ASN A 192 4.39 7.90 9.63
C ASN A 192 3.21 8.24 10.53
N PHE A 193 1.96 8.12 10.06
CA PHE A 193 0.80 8.22 10.96
C PHE A 193 0.83 7.15 12.04
N LEU A 194 1.10 5.88 11.69
CA LEU A 194 1.24 4.80 12.68
C LEU A 194 2.43 4.98 13.63
N GLN A 195 3.49 5.66 13.20
CA GLN A 195 4.62 6.02 14.06
C GLN A 195 4.36 7.23 14.95
N SER A 196 3.29 8.00 14.72
CA SER A 196 3.04 9.25 15.44
C SER A 196 2.38 8.99 16.79
N ASN A 197 2.83 9.69 17.83
CA ASN A 197 2.10 9.73 19.10
C ASN A 197 0.98 10.74 19.06
N ILE A 198 1.17 11.81 18.29
CA ILE A 198 0.25 12.93 18.19
C ILE A 198 0.09 13.28 16.71
N ILE A 199 -1.15 13.35 16.24
CA ILE A 199 -1.52 13.76 14.88
C ILE A 199 -2.48 14.93 15.02
N LEU A 200 -2.14 16.07 14.42
CA LEU A 200 -3.03 17.23 14.42
C LEU A 200 -4.23 17.01 13.50
N GLU A 201 -5.42 17.37 13.99
CA GLU A 201 -6.66 17.40 13.23
C GLU A 201 -7.42 18.71 13.49
N SER A 202 -7.65 19.48 12.42
CA SER A 202 -8.35 20.78 12.50
C SER A 202 -9.86 20.71 12.31
N SER A 203 -10.40 19.62 11.75
CA SER A 203 -11.83 19.43 11.50
C SER A 203 -12.20 17.99 11.15
N ASP A 204 -13.49 17.67 11.16
CA ASP A 204 -13.98 16.38 10.63
C ASP A 204 -13.71 16.24 9.13
N PHE A 205 -13.72 17.34 8.37
CA PHE A 205 -13.30 17.34 6.98
C PHE A 205 -11.83 16.92 6.86
N TYR A 206 -10.95 17.47 7.70
CA TYR A 206 -9.55 17.10 7.74
C TYR A 206 -9.35 15.61 8.02
N ARG A 207 -10.08 15.05 9.01
CA ARG A 207 -10.04 13.61 9.30
C ARG A 207 -10.35 12.77 8.06
N ASN A 208 -11.44 13.10 7.38
CA ASN A 208 -11.92 12.37 6.20
C ASN A 208 -11.01 12.52 4.97
N SER A 209 -10.22 13.60 4.90
CA SER A 209 -9.39 13.93 3.73
C SER A 209 -7.88 13.74 3.93
N VAL A 210 -7.39 13.62 5.18
CA VAL A 210 -5.96 13.46 5.49
C VAL A 210 -5.66 12.15 6.22
N ILE A 211 -6.54 11.67 7.10
CA ILE A 211 -6.27 10.49 7.94
C ILE A 211 -6.93 9.24 7.34
N ARG A 212 -8.24 9.31 7.11
CA ARG A 212 -9.05 8.21 6.60
C ARG A 212 -8.58 7.65 5.24
N PRO A 213 -8.12 8.46 4.26
CA PRO A 213 -7.65 7.93 2.97
C PRO A 213 -6.40 7.05 3.09
N TYR A 214 -5.74 7.02 4.25
CA TYR A 214 -4.58 6.18 4.53
C TYR A 214 -4.92 4.96 5.38
N TYR A 215 -6.19 4.57 5.60
CA TYR A 215 -6.58 3.34 6.35
C TYR A 215 -6.05 3.26 7.80
N VAL A 216 -5.81 4.39 8.46
CA VAL A 216 -5.22 4.43 9.81
C VAL A 216 -6.14 5.01 10.88
N GLU A 217 -7.31 5.54 10.50
CA GLU A 217 -8.24 6.22 11.41
C GLU A 217 -8.53 5.41 12.69
N SER A 218 -8.94 4.15 12.55
CA SER A 218 -9.25 3.23 13.65
C SER A 218 -8.01 2.76 14.44
N LEU A 219 -6.81 2.95 13.90
CA LEU A 219 -5.54 2.61 14.54
C LEU A 219 -4.91 3.79 15.27
N THR A 220 -5.25 5.02 14.89
CA THR A 220 -4.62 6.25 15.40
C THR A 220 -5.59 7.17 16.13
N GLU A 221 -6.82 6.73 16.43
CA GLU A 221 -7.85 7.56 17.05
C GLU A 221 -7.40 8.21 18.37
N LYS A 222 -6.72 7.44 19.22
CA LYS A 222 -6.14 7.93 20.50
C LYS A 222 -4.98 8.93 20.31
N ASN A 223 -4.40 8.96 19.11
CA ASN A 223 -3.27 9.82 18.79
C ASN A 223 -3.73 11.18 18.22
N ILE A 224 -5.03 11.40 18.06
CA ILE A 224 -5.56 12.63 17.46
C ILE A 224 -5.60 13.76 18.50
N LEU A 225 -4.88 14.85 18.22
CA LEU A 225 -5.07 16.12 18.90
C LEU A 225 -5.97 17.02 18.05
N ARG A 226 -7.22 17.19 18.51
CA ARG A 226 -8.15 18.14 17.89
C ARG A 226 -7.75 19.57 18.24
N SER A 227 -7.21 20.29 17.27
CA SER A 227 -6.70 21.66 17.42
C SER A 227 -6.70 22.35 16.07
N GLY A 228 -6.74 23.69 16.06
CA GLY A 228 -6.40 24.47 14.86
C GLY A 228 -4.97 24.20 14.39
N SER A 229 -4.56 24.90 13.34
CA SER A 229 -3.24 24.76 12.72
C SER A 229 -2.24 25.72 13.37
N PRO A 230 -1.13 25.27 13.98
CA PRO A 230 -0.17 26.16 14.63
C PRO A 230 0.31 27.34 13.77
N ARG A 231 0.48 27.15 12.46
CA ARG A 231 0.91 28.23 11.54
C ARG A 231 -0.13 29.32 11.30
N VAL A 232 -1.41 29.02 11.57
CA VAL A 232 -2.52 29.97 11.41
C VAL A 232 -2.57 30.92 12.62
N ASP A 233 -2.01 30.52 13.77
CA ASP A 233 -1.84 31.43 14.92
C ASP A 233 -1.04 32.70 14.56
N ASP A 234 -0.14 32.61 13.57
CA ASP A 234 0.67 33.73 13.08
C ASP A 234 -0.20 34.90 12.57
N ILE A 235 -1.40 34.61 12.05
CA ILE A 235 -2.37 35.64 11.61
C ILE A 235 -2.88 36.51 12.75
N PHE A 236 -2.95 35.95 13.96
CA PHE A 236 -3.41 36.68 15.14
C PHE A 236 -2.26 37.37 15.89
N THR A 237 -1.03 36.91 15.72
CA THR A 237 0.14 37.39 16.48
C THR A 237 0.93 38.47 15.75
N SER A 238 1.07 38.38 14.42
CA SER A 238 1.88 39.27 13.57
C SER A 238 3.34 39.41 14.04
N TYR A 239 4.24 38.57 13.52
CA TYR A 239 5.67 38.60 13.86
C TYR A 239 6.47 39.69 13.12
N ILE A 240 5.94 40.20 12.02
CA ILE A 240 6.44 41.37 11.30
C ILE A 240 5.38 42.45 11.46
N ASN A 241 5.79 43.68 11.80
CA ASN A 241 4.87 44.80 11.82
C ASN A 241 4.71 45.37 10.39
N ASP A 242 3.62 46.10 10.14
CA ASP A 242 3.29 46.57 8.78
C ASP A 242 4.36 47.52 8.20
N GLU A 243 5.01 48.32 9.03
CA GLU A 243 6.05 49.26 8.59
C GLU A 243 7.29 48.51 8.09
N ASP A 244 7.79 47.55 8.86
CA ASP A 244 8.93 46.70 8.49
C ASP A 244 8.61 45.85 7.26
N PHE A 245 7.39 45.32 7.16
CA PHE A 245 6.93 44.60 5.98
C PHE A 245 6.99 45.50 4.73
N ARG A 246 6.40 46.70 4.80
CA ARG A 246 6.38 47.63 3.67
C ARG A 246 7.78 48.08 3.26
N ILE A 247 8.66 48.35 4.22
CA ILE A 247 10.07 48.68 3.94
C ILE A 247 10.78 47.51 3.27
N ARG A 248 10.63 46.29 3.81
CA ARG A 248 11.29 45.08 3.32
C ARG A 248 10.94 44.78 1.86
N TYR A 249 9.68 44.93 1.48
CA TYR A 249 9.20 44.62 0.13
C TYR A 249 9.07 45.85 -0.79
N GLY A 250 9.37 47.05 -0.30
CA GLY A 250 9.28 48.29 -1.09
C GLY A 250 7.84 48.70 -1.41
N VAL A 251 6.89 48.38 -0.53
CA VAL A 251 5.48 48.72 -0.70
C VAL A 251 5.28 50.21 -0.36
N SER A 252 4.78 50.98 -1.31
CA SER A 252 4.55 52.41 -1.09
C SER A 252 3.37 52.65 -0.13
N LYS A 253 3.41 53.78 0.59
CA LYS A 253 2.36 54.17 1.52
C LYS A 253 1.02 54.29 0.79
N GLY A 254 0.00 53.60 1.29
CA GLY A 254 -1.35 53.62 0.73
C GLY A 254 -1.62 52.58 -0.36
N GLN A 255 -0.60 51.84 -0.83
CA GLN A 255 -0.83 50.71 -1.74
C GLN A 255 -1.50 49.55 -1.01
N LYS A 256 -2.50 48.94 -1.68
CA LYS A 256 -3.09 47.66 -1.27
C LYS A 256 -2.22 46.50 -1.74
N VAL A 257 -2.06 45.47 -0.92
CA VAL A 257 -1.18 44.33 -1.20
C VAL A 257 -2.00 43.16 -1.75
N VAL A 258 -1.67 42.71 -2.95
CA VAL A 258 -2.27 41.53 -3.58
C VAL A 258 -1.25 40.42 -3.63
N MET A 259 -1.55 39.24 -3.12
CA MET A 259 -0.68 38.07 -3.30
C MET A 259 -1.23 37.15 -4.38
N TYR A 260 -0.44 36.85 -5.40
CA TYR A 260 -0.72 35.79 -6.36
C TYR A 260 0.07 34.52 -6.02
N ALA A 261 -0.66 33.48 -5.60
CA ALA A 261 -0.11 32.21 -5.12
C ALA A 261 -0.74 31.00 -5.87
N PRO A 262 -0.35 30.75 -7.14
CA PRO A 262 -0.89 29.63 -7.91
C PRO A 262 -0.26 28.29 -7.52
N THR A 263 -1.01 27.19 -7.67
CA THR A 263 -0.44 25.85 -7.51
C THR A 263 0.42 25.44 -8.71
N TRP A 264 1.37 24.53 -8.48
CA TRP A 264 2.27 24.06 -9.53
C TRP A 264 1.58 23.19 -10.59
N ARG A 265 1.83 23.48 -11.87
CA ARG A 265 1.37 22.68 -13.01
C ARG A 265 2.51 21.79 -13.55
N GLY A 266 2.25 20.50 -13.77
CA GLY A 266 3.16 19.60 -14.48
C GLY A 266 4.33 19.00 -13.69
N ASN A 267 5.19 18.28 -14.41
CA ASN A 267 6.26 17.44 -13.89
C ASN A 267 7.60 18.21 -13.88
N SER A 268 8.62 17.68 -13.20
CA SER A 268 9.95 18.30 -13.05
C SER A 268 10.70 18.61 -14.37
N THR A 269 10.18 18.19 -15.53
CA THR A 269 10.78 18.41 -16.85
C THR A 269 10.32 19.70 -17.54
N LYS A 270 9.24 20.35 -17.07
CA LYS A 270 8.66 21.57 -17.67
C LYS A 270 8.78 22.81 -16.78
N ILE A 271 9.74 22.82 -15.85
CA ILE A 271 9.84 23.85 -14.80
C ILE A 271 9.86 25.28 -15.37
N LYS A 272 10.69 25.53 -16.39
CA LYS A 272 10.87 26.87 -16.95
C LYS A 272 9.63 27.37 -17.70
N SER A 273 8.96 26.50 -18.47
CA SER A 273 7.76 26.92 -19.20
C SER A 273 6.61 27.25 -18.25
N VAL A 274 6.38 26.39 -17.24
CA VAL A 274 5.33 26.59 -16.23
C VAL A 274 5.57 27.89 -15.45
N PHE A 275 6.83 28.14 -15.07
CA PHE A 275 7.19 29.40 -14.44
C PHE A 275 6.92 30.60 -15.34
N ASN A 276 7.34 30.55 -16.61
CA ASN A 276 7.14 31.65 -17.55
C ASN A 276 5.65 31.97 -17.75
N ASP A 277 4.80 30.95 -17.84
CA ASP A 277 3.35 31.13 -18.00
C ASP A 277 2.76 31.83 -16.74
N GLN A 278 3.11 31.36 -15.55
CA GLN A 278 2.66 31.96 -14.29
C GLN A 278 3.22 33.37 -14.06
N ALA A 279 4.48 33.59 -14.42
CA ALA A 279 5.14 34.88 -14.36
C ALA A 279 4.51 35.89 -15.35
N SER A 280 4.11 35.43 -16.54
CA SER A 280 3.37 36.25 -17.49
C SER A 280 2.01 36.68 -16.93
N ILE A 281 1.25 35.75 -16.35
CA ILE A 281 -0.04 36.04 -15.71
C ILE A 281 0.15 37.08 -14.59
N TYR A 282 1.13 36.87 -13.72
CA TYR A 282 1.51 37.80 -12.67
C TYR A 282 1.78 39.22 -13.21
N GLN A 283 2.63 39.34 -14.24
CA GLN A 283 2.96 40.64 -14.86
C GLN A 283 1.71 41.31 -15.43
N THR A 284 0.82 40.55 -16.07
CA THR A 284 -0.44 41.09 -16.60
C THR A 284 -1.34 41.60 -15.47
N ILE A 285 -1.49 40.86 -14.37
CA ILE A 285 -2.27 41.29 -13.19
C ILE A 285 -1.69 42.60 -12.62
N ALA A 286 -0.37 42.65 -12.39
CA ALA A 286 0.30 43.83 -11.85
C ALA A 286 0.11 45.07 -12.74
N ASN A 287 0.26 44.91 -14.06
CA ASN A 287 0.09 46.00 -15.01
C ASN A 287 -1.37 46.51 -15.07
N LEU A 288 -2.35 45.62 -14.99
CA LEU A 288 -3.76 45.98 -15.07
C LEU A 288 -4.28 46.63 -13.78
N LEU A 289 -3.74 46.26 -12.62
CA LEU A 289 -4.10 46.87 -11.33
C LEU A 289 -3.49 48.26 -11.16
N GLY A 290 -2.31 48.51 -11.71
CA GLY A 290 -1.62 49.80 -11.66
C GLY A 290 -1.09 50.17 -10.26
N ASP A 291 -0.66 51.41 -10.10
CA ASP A 291 0.11 51.86 -8.92
C ASP A 291 -0.68 51.86 -7.59
N GLU A 292 -2.00 51.72 -7.62
CA GLU A 292 -2.83 51.56 -6.40
C GLU A 292 -2.53 50.25 -5.67
N TYR A 293 -2.09 49.22 -6.40
CA TYR A 293 -1.85 47.89 -5.85
C TYR A 293 -0.38 47.51 -5.95
N PHE A 294 0.10 46.84 -4.93
CA PHE A 294 1.39 46.15 -4.92
C PHE A 294 1.14 44.65 -5.02
N VAL A 295 1.64 44.02 -6.08
CA VAL A 295 1.43 42.58 -6.31
C VAL A 295 2.66 41.79 -5.89
N ILE A 296 2.45 40.76 -5.07
CA ILE A 296 3.45 39.79 -4.64
C ILE A 296 3.24 38.49 -5.43
N PHE A 297 4.30 37.98 -6.06
CA PHE A 297 4.27 36.66 -6.68
C PHE A 297 4.88 35.59 -5.77
N SER A 298 4.09 34.60 -5.35
CA SER A 298 4.57 33.42 -4.62
C SER A 298 4.91 32.29 -5.59
N ALA A 299 6.17 32.23 -6.04
CA ALA A 299 6.65 31.21 -6.96
C ALA A 299 6.85 29.83 -6.28
N HIS A 300 6.70 28.76 -7.05
CA HIS A 300 6.92 27.39 -6.54
C HIS A 300 8.40 27.06 -6.33
N GLN A 301 8.72 26.22 -5.33
CA GLN A 301 10.07 25.74 -4.95
C GLN A 301 10.97 25.18 -6.08
N MET A 302 10.39 24.81 -7.23
CA MET A 302 11.19 24.30 -8.35
C MET A 302 11.78 25.41 -9.23
N VAL A 303 11.31 26.65 -9.07
CA VAL A 303 11.78 27.83 -9.79
C VAL A 303 13.05 28.35 -9.13
N LYS A 304 14.09 28.65 -9.92
CA LYS A 304 15.37 29.14 -9.36
C LYS A 304 15.33 30.66 -9.23
N SER A 305 15.98 31.20 -8.19
CA SER A 305 16.06 32.64 -7.93
C SER A 305 16.54 33.48 -9.11
N ARG A 306 17.49 32.97 -9.90
CA ARG A 306 17.98 33.61 -11.13
C ARG A 306 16.93 33.79 -12.23
N ASP A 307 15.86 32.99 -12.22
CA ASP A 307 14.78 33.08 -13.20
C ASP A 307 13.77 34.17 -12.77
N LEU A 308 13.90 34.72 -11.55
CA LEU A 308 13.03 35.76 -10.98
C LEU A 308 13.55 37.18 -11.23
N THR A 309 14.82 37.34 -11.61
CA THR A 309 15.48 38.66 -11.79
C THR A 309 14.96 39.46 -13.00
N GLU A 310 14.15 38.84 -13.87
CA GLU A 310 13.54 39.48 -15.05
C GLU A 310 12.13 40.05 -14.78
N LEU A 311 11.62 39.92 -13.55
CA LEU A 311 10.32 40.46 -13.14
C LEU A 311 10.48 41.91 -12.67
N ASN A 312 10.17 42.88 -13.54
CA ASN A 312 10.42 44.31 -13.32
C ASN A 312 9.36 45.08 -12.49
N ASN A 313 8.23 44.47 -12.14
CA ASN A 313 7.14 45.10 -11.38
C ASN A 313 6.79 44.20 -10.18
N GLY A 314 6.65 44.77 -8.96
CA GLY A 314 6.26 44.08 -7.71
C GLY A 314 7.37 43.32 -6.97
N ALA A 315 7.01 42.60 -5.88
CA ALA A 315 7.94 41.72 -5.15
C ALA A 315 7.71 40.25 -5.48
N VAL A 316 8.80 39.49 -5.53
CA VAL A 316 8.74 38.04 -5.65
C VAL A 316 9.06 37.42 -4.31
N LEU A 317 8.11 36.69 -3.74
CA LEU A 317 8.34 35.98 -2.49
C LEU A 317 9.24 34.76 -2.76
N LEU A 318 10.40 34.75 -2.10
CA LEU A 318 11.38 33.68 -2.26
C LEU A 318 11.12 32.51 -1.31
N GLU A 319 11.70 31.37 -1.68
CA GLU A 319 11.45 30.05 -1.07
C GLU A 319 11.71 29.95 0.44
N SER A 320 12.57 30.81 0.98
CA SER A 320 13.04 30.83 2.37
C SER A 320 12.11 31.58 3.34
N GLU A 321 11.17 32.38 2.86
CA GLU A 321 10.32 33.19 3.74
C GLU A 321 9.10 32.38 4.22
N ASN A 322 8.71 32.59 5.48
CA ASN A 322 7.50 32.00 6.04
C ASN A 322 6.28 32.73 5.47
N ILE A 323 5.52 32.06 4.61
CA ILE A 323 4.39 32.69 3.91
C ILE A 323 3.33 33.23 4.88
N ASN A 324 3.15 32.60 6.05
CA ASN A 324 2.19 33.04 7.05
C ASN A 324 2.55 34.42 7.64
N ASP A 325 3.84 34.79 7.72
CA ASP A 325 4.27 36.12 8.15
C ASP A 325 3.89 37.21 7.12
N VAL A 326 3.78 36.82 5.86
CA VAL A 326 3.42 37.72 4.75
C VAL A 326 1.91 37.85 4.62
N LEU A 327 1.17 36.74 4.78
CA LEU A 327 -0.28 36.70 4.64
C LEU A 327 -0.97 37.74 5.53
N VAL A 328 -0.47 38.01 6.74
CA VAL A 328 -1.06 39.02 7.65
C VAL A 328 -1.16 40.40 7.00
N HIS A 329 -0.22 40.75 6.11
CA HIS A 329 -0.14 42.04 5.42
C HIS A 329 -0.82 42.06 4.04
N VAL A 330 -1.32 40.92 3.56
CA VAL A 330 -2.02 40.82 2.27
C VAL A 330 -3.44 41.35 2.41
N ASP A 331 -3.91 42.18 1.48
CA ASP A 331 -5.28 42.68 1.41
C ASP A 331 -6.19 41.78 0.57
N VAL A 332 -5.65 41.23 -0.54
CA VAL A 332 -6.35 40.31 -1.43
C VAL A 332 -5.46 39.11 -1.77
N LEU A 333 -5.93 37.90 -1.49
CA LEU A 333 -5.27 36.65 -1.90
C LEU A 333 -5.87 36.15 -3.22
N VAL A 334 -5.02 35.97 -4.23
CA VAL A 334 -5.34 35.30 -5.49
C VAL A 334 -4.69 33.92 -5.49
N SER A 335 -5.50 32.87 -5.53
CA SER A 335 -5.00 31.48 -5.59
C SER A 335 -5.90 30.62 -6.48
N ASP A 336 -5.70 29.30 -6.46
CA ASP A 336 -6.47 28.34 -7.26
C ASP A 336 -6.96 27.16 -6.40
N TYR A 337 -6.27 26.02 -6.41
CA TYR A 337 -6.60 24.78 -5.72
C TYR A 337 -5.64 24.54 -4.54
N SER A 338 -5.25 25.62 -3.85
CA SER A 338 -4.23 25.61 -2.80
C SER A 338 -4.85 25.57 -1.41
N SER A 339 -4.22 24.83 -0.49
CA SER A 339 -4.62 24.82 0.91
C SER A 339 -4.41 26.16 1.63
N ILE A 340 -3.61 27.07 1.06
CA ILE A 340 -3.36 28.42 1.60
C ILE A 340 -4.65 29.25 1.77
N ILE A 341 -5.68 28.94 1.00
CA ILE A 341 -6.99 29.61 1.09
C ILE A 341 -7.57 29.44 2.50
N PHE A 342 -7.49 28.23 3.05
CA PHE A 342 -7.98 27.95 4.40
C PHE A 342 -7.11 28.57 5.49
N ASP A 343 -5.81 28.73 5.23
CA ASP A 343 -4.93 29.47 6.15
C ASP A 343 -5.34 30.95 6.22
N PHE A 344 -5.86 31.54 5.13
CA PHE A 344 -6.16 32.96 5.04
C PHE A 344 -7.59 33.34 5.46
N PHE A 345 -8.52 32.39 5.48
CA PHE A 345 -9.91 32.62 5.90
C PHE A 345 -10.06 33.27 7.29
N PRO A 346 -9.25 32.95 8.31
CA PRO A 346 -9.31 33.63 9.62
C PRO A 346 -9.00 35.13 9.56
N ALA A 347 -8.26 35.60 8.56
CA ALA A 347 -8.01 37.03 8.37
C ALA A 347 -9.26 37.79 7.90
N ASN A 348 -10.27 37.07 7.39
CA ASN A 348 -11.49 37.62 6.78
C ASN A 348 -11.21 38.74 5.77
N LYS A 349 -10.22 38.52 4.90
CA LYS A 349 -9.82 39.40 3.79
C LYS A 349 -10.19 38.77 2.45
N ALA A 350 -10.23 39.58 1.39
CA ALA A 350 -10.72 39.15 0.09
C ALA A 350 -9.91 37.99 -0.48
N VAL A 351 -10.59 36.98 -1.02
CA VAL A 351 -10.01 35.84 -1.72
C VAL A 351 -10.63 35.72 -3.11
N VAL A 352 -9.78 35.64 -4.13
CA VAL A 352 -10.19 35.40 -5.51
C VAL A 352 -9.56 34.12 -6.02
N LEU A 353 -10.38 33.20 -6.51
CA LEU A 353 -9.97 31.93 -7.10
C LEU A 353 -9.85 32.10 -8.60
N TYR A 354 -8.64 31.92 -9.13
CA TYR A 354 -8.36 31.96 -10.56
C TYR A 354 -8.23 30.55 -11.13
N THR A 355 -9.36 29.96 -11.52
CA THR A 355 -9.52 28.52 -11.84
C THR A 355 -9.67 28.25 -13.34
N TYR A 356 -8.81 28.90 -14.14
CA TYR A 356 -8.86 28.85 -15.61
C TYR A 356 -8.74 27.43 -16.20
N ASP A 357 -8.29 26.43 -15.43
CA ASP A 357 -8.01 25.06 -15.87
C ASP A 357 -8.65 23.95 -15.00
N ILE A 358 -9.78 24.24 -14.35
CA ILE A 358 -10.46 23.35 -13.39
C ILE A 358 -10.71 21.93 -13.93
N GLU A 359 -11.20 21.81 -15.16
CA GLU A 359 -11.56 20.53 -15.79
C GLU A 359 -10.35 19.61 -15.88
N GLN A 360 -9.23 20.12 -16.41
CA GLN A 360 -7.99 19.36 -16.51
C GLN A 360 -7.41 19.03 -15.12
N TYR A 361 -7.48 19.96 -14.16
CA TYR A 361 -6.94 19.75 -12.82
C TYR A 361 -7.67 18.63 -12.08
N GLN A 362 -9.00 18.60 -12.18
CA GLN A 362 -9.84 17.61 -11.52
C GLN A 362 -9.56 16.20 -12.07
N GLU A 363 -9.40 16.06 -13.39
CA GLU A 363 -9.04 14.77 -14.03
C GLU A 363 -7.66 14.26 -13.59
N ASP A 364 -6.66 15.14 -13.46
CA ASP A 364 -5.29 14.75 -13.15
C ASP A 364 -5.04 14.47 -11.65
N ARG A 365 -5.74 15.18 -10.76
CA ARG A 365 -5.42 15.20 -9.31
C ARG A 365 -6.53 14.70 -8.41
N GLY A 366 -7.79 14.81 -8.80
CA GLY A 366 -8.94 14.68 -7.91
C GLY A 366 -9.03 15.84 -6.90
N LEU A 367 -10.26 16.21 -6.53
CA LEU A 367 -10.57 17.30 -5.60
C LEU A 367 -11.58 16.83 -4.55
N TYR A 368 -11.40 17.26 -3.31
CA TYR A 368 -12.39 17.08 -2.23
C TYR A 368 -13.36 18.27 -2.13
N VAL A 369 -12.96 19.44 -2.63
CA VAL A 369 -13.73 20.68 -2.56
C VAL A 369 -13.74 21.33 -3.94
N SER A 370 -14.94 21.61 -4.47
CA SER A 370 -15.08 22.42 -5.67
C SER A 370 -14.85 23.90 -5.34
N PRO A 371 -14.10 24.67 -6.15
CA PRO A 371 -13.96 26.13 -5.97
C PRO A 371 -15.29 26.87 -5.85
N SER A 372 -16.32 26.40 -6.56
CA SER A 372 -17.67 26.97 -6.50
C SER A 372 -18.40 26.80 -5.16
N GLU A 373 -17.91 25.93 -4.27
CA GLU A 373 -18.44 25.78 -2.90
C GLU A 373 -17.86 26.82 -1.93
N LEU A 374 -16.71 27.41 -2.27
CA LEU A 374 -15.96 28.29 -1.38
C LEU A 374 -16.58 29.70 -1.36
N PRO A 375 -16.55 30.41 -0.22
CA PRO A 375 -17.08 31.77 -0.08
C PRO A 375 -16.11 32.80 -0.69
N CYS A 376 -15.80 32.64 -1.97
CA CYS A 376 -14.81 33.41 -2.71
C CYS A 376 -15.35 33.75 -4.11
N ALA A 377 -14.80 34.81 -4.73
CA ALA A 377 -15.03 35.03 -6.16
C ALA A 377 -14.28 33.96 -6.97
N ASP A 378 -14.96 33.21 -7.83
CA ASP A 378 -14.36 32.18 -8.70
C ASP A 378 -14.42 32.62 -10.16
N VAL A 379 -13.25 32.84 -10.77
CA VAL A 379 -13.10 33.50 -12.07
C VAL A 379 -12.15 32.72 -12.98
N LYS A 380 -12.39 32.83 -14.30
CA LYS A 380 -11.65 32.08 -15.33
C LYS A 380 -10.82 32.96 -16.27
N THR A 381 -11.11 34.26 -16.32
CA THR A 381 -10.41 35.22 -17.19
C THR A 381 -9.60 36.22 -16.36
N ILE A 382 -8.57 36.83 -16.97
CA ILE A 382 -7.75 37.83 -16.27
C ILE A 382 -8.55 39.11 -16.03
N GLU A 383 -9.45 39.46 -16.95
CA GLU A 383 -10.32 40.62 -16.86
C GLU A 383 -11.25 40.52 -15.66
N ASP A 384 -11.92 39.37 -15.50
CA ASP A 384 -12.79 39.10 -14.36
C ASP A 384 -12.00 39.02 -13.05
N LEU A 385 -10.78 38.48 -13.09
CA LEU A 385 -9.86 38.46 -11.95
C LEU A 385 -9.53 39.87 -11.46
N VAL A 386 -9.14 40.77 -12.35
CA VAL A 386 -8.82 42.16 -11.98
C VAL A 386 -10.06 42.88 -11.46
N ALA A 387 -11.24 42.62 -12.03
CA ALA A 387 -12.50 43.17 -11.54
C ALA A 387 -12.82 42.69 -10.11
N ALA A 388 -12.69 41.39 -9.84
CA ALA A 388 -12.93 40.80 -8.53
C ALA A 388 -11.94 41.29 -7.46
N ILE A 389 -10.66 41.48 -7.82
CA ILE A 389 -9.65 42.06 -6.91
C ILE A 389 -10.05 43.49 -6.50
N ARG A 390 -10.53 44.30 -7.45
CA ARG A 390 -10.96 45.68 -7.21
C ARG A 390 -12.24 45.76 -6.39
N GLU A 391 -13.17 44.82 -6.61
CA GLU A 391 -14.39 44.70 -5.81
C GLU A 391 -14.06 44.41 -4.34
N GLY A 392 -13.07 43.53 -4.09
CA GLY A 392 -12.56 43.27 -2.75
C GLY A 392 -13.58 42.59 -1.84
N SER A 393 -14.47 41.77 -2.40
CA SER A 393 -15.51 41.06 -1.67
C SER A 393 -14.91 40.18 -0.56
N LEU A 394 -15.28 40.50 0.69
CA LEU A 394 -14.85 39.74 1.85
C LEU A 394 -15.56 38.38 1.86
N PRO A 395 -14.88 37.28 2.25
CA PRO A 395 -15.52 35.99 2.41
C PRO A 395 -16.77 36.05 3.30
N SER A 396 -16.75 36.84 4.38
CA SER A 396 -17.90 37.01 5.27
C SER A 396 -19.15 37.65 4.64
N SER A 397 -19.06 38.25 3.44
CA SER A 397 -20.25 38.76 2.75
C SER A 397 -21.05 37.65 2.06
N PHE A 398 -20.46 36.47 1.84
CA PHE A 398 -21.11 35.33 1.22
C PHE A 398 -21.95 34.55 2.24
N ALA A 399 -23.18 34.19 1.85
CA ALA A 399 -24.13 33.51 2.72
C ALA A 399 -23.61 32.17 3.30
N THR A 400 -22.65 31.52 2.64
CA THR A 400 -22.09 30.22 3.04
C THR A 400 -20.90 30.33 3.99
N TYR A 401 -20.31 31.52 4.20
CA TYR A 401 -19.04 31.68 4.91
C TYR A 401 -19.01 31.00 6.28
N ALA A 402 -20.00 31.27 7.14
CA ALA A 402 -20.06 30.67 8.47
C ALA A 402 -20.06 29.13 8.42
N SER A 403 -20.87 28.55 7.52
CA SER A 403 -20.92 27.09 7.34
C SER A 403 -19.61 26.51 6.78
N MET A 404 -18.88 27.27 5.96
CA MET A 404 -17.59 26.84 5.41
C MET A 404 -16.47 26.94 6.46
N CYS A 405 -16.47 27.97 7.30
CA CYS A 405 -15.59 28.05 8.46
C CYS A 405 -15.83 26.88 9.42
N GLU A 406 -17.08 26.58 9.76
CA GLU A 406 -17.45 25.45 10.61
C GLU A 406 -17.01 24.10 10.00
N ARG A 407 -17.13 23.94 8.68
CA ARG A 407 -16.74 22.72 7.98
C ARG A 407 -15.22 22.52 7.93
N PHE A 408 -14.44 23.57 7.62
CA PHE A 408 -13.03 23.43 7.27
C PHE A 408 -12.05 23.82 8.38
N ILE A 409 -12.37 24.90 9.10
CA ILE A 409 -11.50 25.56 10.08
C ILE A 409 -12.22 25.91 11.41
N PRO A 410 -13.04 25.02 12.00
CA PRO A 410 -13.82 25.32 13.19
C PRO A 410 -12.97 25.56 14.45
N LEU A 411 -11.70 25.16 14.43
CA LEU A 411 -10.81 25.18 15.61
C LEU A 411 -9.74 26.29 15.55
N GLU A 412 -9.77 27.17 14.54
CA GLU A 412 -8.77 28.23 14.42
C GLU A 412 -9.08 29.39 15.38
N ASN A 413 -8.29 29.51 16.45
CA ASN A 413 -8.52 30.45 17.56
C ASN A 413 -7.24 31.09 18.12
N GLY A 414 -6.10 30.97 17.43
CA GLY A 414 -4.83 31.54 17.83
C GLY A 414 -4.10 30.81 18.98
N ASN A 415 -4.55 29.61 19.38
CA ASN A 415 -3.95 28.82 20.46
C ASN A 415 -3.48 27.43 20.03
N ALA A 416 -3.40 27.15 18.73
CA ALA A 416 -3.05 25.85 18.21
C ALA A 416 -1.60 25.45 18.53
N SER A 417 -0.66 26.38 18.36
CA SER A 417 0.76 26.23 18.69
C SER A 417 0.98 25.91 20.17
N LYS A 418 0.24 26.59 21.06
CA LYS A 418 0.24 26.33 22.51
C LYS A 418 -0.27 24.92 22.81
N SER A 419 -1.38 24.53 22.21
CA SER A 419 -2.01 23.23 22.44
C SER A 419 -1.10 22.09 21.97
N ALA A 420 -0.54 22.22 20.75
CA ALA A 420 0.40 21.27 20.19
C ALA A 420 1.69 21.14 21.01
N LEU A 421 2.26 22.26 21.48
CA LEU A 421 3.45 22.24 22.34
C LEU A 421 3.15 21.60 23.70
N THR A 422 2.02 21.94 24.31
CA THR A 422 1.62 21.38 25.60
C THR A 422 1.48 19.87 25.50
N GLU A 423 0.74 19.38 24.51
CA GLU A 423 0.58 17.94 24.28
C GLU A 423 1.91 17.27 23.96
N LEU A 424 2.79 17.90 23.16
CA LEU A 424 4.11 17.33 22.87
C LEU A 424 4.93 17.09 24.13
N LEU A 425 4.91 18.01 25.09
CA LEU A 425 5.72 17.98 26.32
C LEU A 425 5.04 17.24 27.49
N CYS A 426 3.74 16.96 27.42
CA CYS A 426 3.04 16.22 28.46
C CYS A 426 3.47 14.73 28.50
N ASN A 427 3.67 14.18 29.69
CA ASN A 427 3.89 12.74 29.88
C ASN A 427 2.55 11.99 29.98
N SER A 428 1.90 11.75 28.85
CA SER A 428 0.76 10.83 28.74
C SER A 428 1.22 9.50 28.14
N ASN A 429 1.32 8.46 28.97
CA ASN A 429 1.47 7.07 28.53
C ASN A 429 0.09 6.40 28.61
N GLU A 430 -0.69 6.51 27.54
CA GLU A 430 -1.94 5.76 27.43
C GLU A 430 -1.71 4.44 26.68
N ASP A 431 -2.23 3.37 27.26
CA ASP A 431 -2.22 2.04 26.65
C ASP A 431 -2.98 2.03 25.31
N ASP A 432 -2.55 1.19 24.36
CA ASP A 432 -3.32 0.97 23.13
C ASP A 432 -4.59 0.17 23.40
N VAL A 433 -5.73 0.87 23.50
CA VAL A 433 -7.07 0.29 23.62
C VAL A 433 -7.87 0.66 22.37
N CYS A 434 -8.53 -0.33 21.76
CA CYS A 434 -9.39 -0.08 20.61
C CYS A 434 -10.67 0.64 21.04
N ALA A 435 -10.85 1.89 20.60
CA ALA A 435 -12.02 2.71 20.95
C ALA A 435 -13.36 2.11 20.50
N SER A 436 -13.38 1.35 19.39
CA SER A 436 -14.59 0.71 18.88
C SER A 436 -15.01 -0.56 19.65
N GLY A 437 -14.14 -1.10 20.50
CA GLY A 437 -14.34 -2.40 21.16
C GLY A 437 -14.28 -3.62 20.24
N LYS A 438 -14.09 -3.44 18.92
CA LYS A 438 -13.94 -4.53 17.95
C LYS A 438 -12.58 -5.20 18.10
N LYS A 439 -12.54 -6.50 17.85
CA LYS A 439 -11.29 -7.26 17.79
C LYS A 439 -10.54 -6.98 16.49
N ARG A 440 -9.30 -6.51 16.58
CA ARG A 440 -8.43 -6.21 15.45
C ARG A 440 -7.74 -7.48 14.96
N LEU A 441 -7.95 -7.83 13.69
CA LEU A 441 -7.35 -9.00 13.05
C LEU A 441 -6.27 -8.57 12.05
N LEU A 442 -4.99 -8.77 12.38
CA LEU A 442 -3.90 -8.57 11.41
C LEU A 442 -3.77 -9.81 10.52
N ILE A 443 -3.79 -9.64 9.20
CA ILE A 443 -3.75 -10.76 8.26
C ILE A 443 -2.63 -10.53 7.23
N ALA A 444 -1.68 -11.45 7.18
CA ALA A 444 -0.63 -11.50 6.16
C ALA A 444 -0.98 -12.56 5.09
N PRO A 445 -1.42 -12.15 3.87
CA PRO A 445 -1.81 -13.07 2.80
C PRO A 445 -0.63 -13.57 1.95
N GLY A 446 0.60 -13.15 2.29
CA GLY A 446 1.75 -13.32 1.42
C GLY A 446 1.76 -12.33 0.26
N GLY A 447 1.74 -12.84 -0.97
CA GLY A 447 1.96 -12.04 -2.18
C GLY A 447 0.72 -11.68 -3.00
N LEU A 448 -0.51 -11.92 -2.48
CA LEU A 448 -1.78 -11.75 -3.20
C LEU A 448 -1.76 -12.28 -4.65
N ILE A 449 -1.13 -13.43 -4.85
CA ILE A 449 -1.05 -14.08 -6.17
C ILE A 449 -2.45 -14.59 -6.52
N PRO A 450 -2.97 -14.40 -7.76
CA PRO A 450 -4.28 -14.92 -8.17
C PRO A 450 -4.34 -16.46 -8.13
N ASN A 451 -4.67 -17.02 -6.97
CA ASN A 451 -4.70 -18.45 -6.68
C ASN A 451 -5.75 -18.76 -5.61
N GLY A 452 -5.88 -20.04 -5.24
CA GLY A 452 -6.87 -20.49 -4.26
C GLY A 452 -6.72 -19.87 -2.86
N ILE A 453 -5.50 -19.50 -2.43
CA ILE A 453 -5.28 -18.85 -1.13
C ILE A 453 -5.87 -17.44 -1.15
N THR A 454 -5.58 -16.65 -2.19
CA THR A 454 -6.16 -15.30 -2.34
C THR A 454 -7.68 -15.37 -2.51
N SER A 455 -8.22 -16.34 -3.25
CA SER A 455 -9.67 -16.54 -3.34
C SER A 455 -10.29 -16.90 -1.98
N SER A 456 -9.67 -17.82 -1.23
CA SER A 456 -10.13 -18.19 0.12
C SER A 456 -10.13 -16.99 1.06
N LEU A 457 -9.08 -16.17 1.03
CA LEU A 457 -9.02 -14.97 1.87
C LEU A 457 -10.12 -13.97 1.50
N LYS A 458 -10.36 -13.69 0.21
CA LYS A 458 -11.44 -12.79 -0.21
C LYS A 458 -12.79 -13.27 0.33
N ASN A 459 -13.07 -14.57 0.24
CA ASN A 459 -14.30 -15.15 0.77
C ASN A 459 -14.37 -15.06 2.31
N LEU A 460 -13.26 -15.26 3.01
CA LEU A 460 -13.19 -15.07 4.46
C LEU A 460 -13.56 -13.63 4.84
N ILE A 461 -12.91 -12.66 4.20
CA ILE A 461 -13.13 -11.24 4.44
C ILE A 461 -14.57 -10.82 4.14
N SER A 462 -15.20 -11.33 3.06
CA SER A 462 -16.62 -11.04 2.76
C SER A 462 -17.58 -11.55 3.85
N ASN A 463 -17.24 -12.65 4.52
CA ASN A 463 -18.10 -13.33 5.49
C ASN A 463 -17.81 -12.96 6.96
N LEU A 464 -16.88 -12.03 7.21
CA LEU A 464 -16.58 -11.57 8.57
C LEU A 464 -17.77 -10.80 9.18
N ASP A 465 -17.93 -10.95 10.50
CA ASP A 465 -18.82 -10.17 11.34
C ASP A 465 -18.12 -8.84 11.66
N TYR A 466 -18.38 -7.83 10.83
CA TYR A 466 -17.78 -6.50 10.94
C TYR A 466 -18.29 -5.70 12.15
N ASP A 467 -19.32 -6.18 12.87
CA ASP A 467 -19.74 -5.56 14.13
C ASP A 467 -18.82 -5.98 15.28
N LYS A 468 -18.21 -7.17 15.20
CA LYS A 468 -17.29 -7.71 16.21
C LYS A 468 -15.81 -7.62 15.83
N TYR A 469 -15.48 -7.64 14.54
CA TYR A 469 -14.11 -7.77 14.05
C TYR A 469 -13.73 -6.69 13.03
N ASP A 470 -12.47 -6.30 13.06
CA ASP A 470 -11.89 -5.32 12.14
C ASP A 470 -10.63 -5.90 11.47
N PRO A 471 -10.69 -6.30 10.19
CA PRO A 471 -9.58 -6.94 9.50
C PRO A 471 -8.60 -5.93 8.88
N TYR A 472 -7.31 -6.10 9.17
CA TYR A 472 -6.18 -5.34 8.64
C TYR A 472 -5.28 -6.25 7.80
N ILE A 473 -5.27 -6.05 6.48
CA ILE A 473 -4.49 -6.85 5.55
C ILE A 473 -3.15 -6.17 5.29
N VAL A 474 -2.04 -6.81 5.69
CA VAL A 474 -0.68 -6.27 5.49
C VAL A 474 -0.09 -6.76 4.17
N ILE A 475 0.40 -5.83 3.34
CA ILE A 475 0.98 -6.14 2.03
C ILE A 475 2.21 -5.28 1.73
N GLU A 476 3.05 -5.75 0.81
CA GLU A 476 4.16 -4.96 0.27
C GLU A 476 3.66 -4.05 -0.86
N ALA A 477 3.64 -2.73 -0.66
CA ALA A 477 3.07 -1.77 -1.61
C ALA A 477 3.73 -1.85 -2.99
N SER A 478 5.06 -2.03 -3.02
CA SER A 478 5.82 -2.14 -4.27
C SER A 478 5.47 -3.38 -5.10
N VAL A 479 5.02 -4.46 -4.46
CA VAL A 479 4.64 -5.71 -5.14
C VAL A 479 3.32 -5.55 -5.88
N MET A 480 2.42 -4.72 -5.38
CA MET A 480 1.13 -4.44 -6.00
C MET A 480 1.27 -3.55 -7.24
N ASP A 481 2.02 -2.46 -7.14
CA ASP A 481 2.17 -1.52 -8.24
C ASP A 481 2.81 -2.15 -9.49
N ASN A 482 3.69 -3.14 -9.29
CA ASN A 482 4.42 -3.81 -10.38
C ASN A 482 3.64 -4.93 -11.09
N ASP A 483 2.48 -5.35 -10.58
CA ASP A 483 1.72 -6.49 -11.13
C ASP A 483 0.22 -6.14 -11.28
N PRO A 484 -0.26 -5.89 -12.52
CA PRO A 484 -1.67 -5.57 -12.77
C PRO A 484 -2.65 -6.62 -12.24
N LEU A 485 -2.28 -7.91 -12.26
CA LEU A 485 -3.15 -8.97 -11.78
C LEU A 485 -3.35 -8.89 -10.26
N ARG A 486 -2.31 -8.47 -9.51
CA ARG A 486 -2.43 -8.24 -8.07
C ARG A 486 -3.30 -7.03 -7.76
N ARG A 487 -3.18 -5.95 -8.54
CA ARG A 487 -4.05 -4.77 -8.42
C ARG A 487 -5.52 -5.12 -8.66
N GLU A 488 -5.80 -5.98 -9.63
CA GLU A 488 -7.16 -6.51 -9.83
C GLU A 488 -7.63 -7.29 -8.59
N GLN A 489 -6.78 -8.16 -8.00
CA GLN A 489 -7.15 -8.85 -6.76
C GLN A 489 -7.50 -7.88 -5.62
N PHE A 490 -6.73 -6.81 -5.44
CA PHE A 490 -6.97 -5.78 -4.42
C PHE A 490 -8.35 -5.13 -4.57
N SER A 491 -8.76 -4.76 -5.79
CA SER A 491 -10.07 -4.16 -6.06
C SER A 491 -11.26 -5.08 -5.79
N GLU A 492 -11.02 -6.38 -5.62
CA GLU A 492 -12.06 -7.37 -5.38
C GLU A 492 -12.24 -7.75 -3.89
N PHE A 493 -11.51 -7.11 -2.97
CA PHE A 493 -11.75 -7.29 -1.54
C PHE A 493 -12.97 -6.47 -1.09
N ASP A 494 -13.62 -6.92 -0.02
CA ASP A 494 -14.68 -6.16 0.65
C ASP A 494 -14.15 -4.79 1.06
N SER A 495 -14.87 -3.71 0.74
CA SER A 495 -14.43 -2.34 0.99
C SER A 495 -14.36 -1.98 2.47
N ARG A 496 -14.95 -2.80 3.35
CA ARG A 496 -14.90 -2.66 4.80
C ARG A 496 -13.57 -3.12 5.41
N CYS A 497 -12.72 -3.84 4.67
CA CYS A 497 -11.41 -4.22 5.18
C CYS A 497 -10.40 -3.07 5.12
N ASN A 498 -9.43 -3.09 6.04
CA ASN A 498 -8.37 -2.10 6.14
C ASN A 498 -7.05 -2.65 5.57
N TRP A 499 -6.21 -1.76 5.05
CA TRP A 499 -4.92 -2.13 4.43
C TRP A 499 -3.75 -1.53 5.19
N VAL A 500 -2.71 -2.32 5.44
CA VAL A 500 -1.43 -1.85 5.97
C VAL A 500 -0.34 -2.05 4.91
N LEU A 501 0.25 -0.95 4.46
CA LEU A 501 1.18 -0.89 3.33
C LEU A 501 2.62 -0.85 3.84
N ARG A 502 3.29 -2.01 3.77
CA ARG A 502 4.74 -2.09 4.00
C ARG A 502 5.49 -1.42 2.86
N CYS A 503 6.50 -0.63 3.21
CA CYS A 503 7.45 -0.02 2.28
C CYS A 503 8.86 0.07 2.88
N GLY A 504 9.87 0.22 2.00
CA GLY A 504 11.28 0.32 2.40
C GLY A 504 11.89 -1.01 2.87
N ASP A 505 13.21 -0.99 3.08
CA ASP A 505 13.92 -2.15 3.63
C ASP A 505 13.86 -2.17 5.15
N MET A 506 13.93 -3.36 5.74
CA MET A 506 14.13 -3.53 7.18
C MET A 506 15.41 -2.86 7.65
N LEU A 507 15.40 -2.38 8.90
CA LEU A 507 16.58 -1.86 9.56
C LEU A 507 17.42 -3.02 10.10
N LEU A 508 18.60 -3.22 9.49
CA LEU A 508 19.53 -4.30 9.82
C LEU A 508 20.94 -3.74 10.01
N ASN A 509 21.63 -4.16 11.07
CA ASN A 509 23.08 -3.97 11.19
C ASN A 509 23.85 -4.99 10.31
N GLU A 510 25.17 -4.85 10.19
CA GLU A 510 25.97 -5.72 9.29
C GLU A 510 25.94 -7.20 9.69
N ASN A 511 25.90 -7.52 10.99
CA ASN A 511 25.84 -8.91 11.47
C ASN A 511 24.48 -9.54 11.12
N GLU A 512 23.40 -8.82 11.38
CA GLU A 512 22.02 -9.26 11.14
C GLU A 512 21.71 -9.51 9.66
N LYS A 513 22.34 -8.76 8.74
CA LYS A 513 22.14 -8.93 7.30
C LYS A 513 22.48 -10.35 6.83
N LYS A 514 23.55 -10.95 7.36
CA LYS A 514 23.97 -12.29 6.98
C LYS A 514 22.97 -13.33 7.48
N THR A 515 22.68 -13.31 8.78
CA THR A 515 21.72 -14.22 9.43
C THR A 515 20.33 -14.15 8.77
N TYR A 516 19.83 -12.94 8.49
CA TYR A 516 18.55 -12.78 7.82
C TYR A 516 18.56 -13.31 6.37
N GLN A 517 19.67 -13.19 5.65
CA GLN A 517 19.78 -13.74 4.29
C GLN A 517 19.78 -15.27 4.28
N GLU A 518 20.39 -15.92 5.27
CA GLU A 518 20.37 -17.37 5.44
C GLU A 518 18.96 -17.85 5.82
N PHE A 519 18.34 -17.21 6.81
CA PHE A 519 16.95 -17.43 7.20
C PHE A 519 15.99 -17.32 6.01
N ARG A 520 16.09 -16.24 5.21
CA ARG A 520 15.20 -16.02 4.06
C ARG A 520 15.39 -17.05 2.94
N GLN A 521 16.57 -17.66 2.83
CA GLN A 521 16.84 -18.67 1.80
C GLN A 521 16.33 -20.07 2.19
N GLY A 522 16.15 -20.32 3.49
CA GLY A 522 15.71 -21.61 4.03
C GLY A 522 16.66 -22.75 3.66
N SER A 523 17.96 -22.49 3.59
CA SER A 523 18.93 -23.57 3.45
C SER A 523 19.16 -24.24 4.80
N GLU A 524 19.54 -25.52 4.77
CA GLU A 524 20.06 -26.28 5.93
C GLU A 524 21.26 -25.61 6.63
N SER A 525 21.79 -24.53 6.05
CA SER A 525 22.86 -23.70 6.62
C SER A 525 22.36 -22.62 7.59
N PHE A 526 21.04 -22.38 7.72
CA PHE A 526 20.54 -21.50 8.77
C PHE A 526 20.63 -22.25 10.10
N ASP A 527 21.42 -21.72 11.03
CA ASP A 527 21.54 -22.28 12.37
C ASP A 527 20.28 -21.94 13.19
N PRO A 528 19.49 -22.93 13.65
CA PRO A 528 18.33 -22.67 14.47
C PRO A 528 18.63 -21.90 15.77
N SER A 529 19.89 -21.88 16.25
CA SER A 529 20.28 -21.03 17.40
C SER A 529 20.20 -19.54 17.11
N ASP A 530 20.22 -19.12 15.84
CA ASP A 530 20.15 -17.72 15.44
C ASP A 530 18.72 -17.16 15.42
N ILE A 531 17.73 -17.95 15.83
CA ILE A 531 16.32 -17.56 15.81
C ILE A 531 16.04 -16.32 16.66
N ASP A 532 16.77 -16.11 17.77
CA ASP A 532 16.64 -14.92 18.61
C ASP A 532 17.08 -13.64 17.87
N THR A 533 18.07 -13.75 16.99
CA THR A 533 18.46 -12.64 16.11
C THR A 533 17.34 -12.31 15.12
N ILE A 534 16.69 -13.34 14.54
CA ILE A 534 15.53 -13.14 13.66
C ILE A 534 14.37 -12.51 14.43
N LYS A 535 14.10 -12.98 15.66
CA LYS A 535 13.06 -12.41 16.53
C LYS A 535 13.29 -10.92 16.75
N ARG A 536 14.49 -10.50 17.19
CA ARG A 536 14.81 -9.07 17.39
C ARG A 536 14.65 -8.23 16.12
N ILE A 537 15.08 -8.75 14.97
CA ILE A 537 14.89 -8.07 13.67
C ILE A 537 13.41 -7.82 13.39
N PHE A 538 12.56 -8.84 13.60
CA PHE A 538 11.13 -8.75 13.27
C PHE A 538 10.31 -8.05 14.34
N GLU A 539 10.72 -8.01 15.61
CA GLU A 539 10.13 -7.13 16.62
C GLU A 539 10.34 -5.66 16.23
N ARG A 540 11.55 -5.29 15.78
CA ARG A 540 11.80 -3.94 15.23
C ARG A 540 11.02 -3.68 13.95
N GLU A 541 10.90 -4.66 13.06
CA GLU A 541 10.08 -4.50 11.84
C GLU A 541 8.59 -4.35 12.17
N ASN A 542 8.07 -5.07 13.16
CA ASN A 542 6.70 -4.90 13.64
C ASN A 542 6.48 -3.47 14.14
N LEU A 543 7.37 -2.96 14.99
CA LEU A 543 7.31 -1.56 15.44
C LEU A 543 7.38 -0.59 14.25
N ARG A 544 8.23 -0.84 13.25
CA ARG A 544 8.37 0.03 12.08
C ARG A 544 7.11 0.09 11.22
N VAL A 545 6.40 -1.04 11.09
CA VAL A 545 5.23 -1.18 10.20
C VAL A 545 3.94 -0.78 10.91
N PHE A 546 3.79 -1.17 12.18
CA PHE A 546 2.52 -1.05 12.92
C PHE A 546 2.55 0.00 14.05
N GLY A 547 3.72 0.56 14.38
CA GLY A 547 3.85 1.45 15.53
C GLY A 547 3.53 0.72 16.84
N ASP A 548 2.77 1.38 17.72
CA ASP A 548 2.34 0.82 19.00
C ASP A 548 1.01 0.04 18.91
N THR A 549 0.48 -0.13 17.69
CA THR A 549 -0.81 -0.80 17.47
C THR A 549 -0.78 -2.22 18.04
N LYS A 550 -1.71 -2.54 18.93
CA LYS A 550 -1.96 -3.89 19.43
C LYS A 550 -3.06 -4.55 18.59
N PHE A 551 -2.84 -5.81 18.23
CA PHE A 551 -3.81 -6.66 17.54
C PHE A 551 -4.29 -7.77 18.47
N ASP A 552 -5.57 -8.13 18.40
CA ASP A 552 -6.10 -9.25 19.17
C ASP A 552 -5.62 -10.57 18.59
N VAL A 553 -5.61 -10.67 17.25
CA VAL A 553 -5.19 -11.86 16.52
C VAL A 553 -4.35 -11.47 15.32
N SER A 554 -3.20 -12.11 15.16
CA SER A 554 -2.39 -12.01 13.95
C SER A 554 -2.39 -13.35 13.20
N ILE A 555 -2.62 -13.31 11.91
CA ILE A 555 -2.86 -14.48 11.06
C ILE A 555 -1.86 -14.46 9.91
N GLU A 556 -0.96 -15.44 9.87
CA GLU A 556 -0.20 -15.75 8.68
C GLU A 556 -1.05 -16.68 7.82
N PHE A 557 -1.72 -16.09 6.82
CA PHE A 557 -2.67 -16.78 5.96
C PHE A 557 -1.98 -17.39 4.73
N GLY A 558 -0.73 -17.05 4.44
CA GLY A 558 -0.01 -17.60 3.30
C GLY A 558 0.46 -19.03 3.52
N GLY A 559 1.26 -19.26 4.56
CA GLY A 559 1.84 -20.55 4.94
C GLY A 559 3.18 -20.88 4.27
N TYR A 560 3.73 -19.98 3.43
CA TYR A 560 4.86 -20.30 2.54
C TYR A 560 6.09 -19.40 2.67
N ALA A 561 5.93 -18.19 3.21
CA ALA A 561 6.92 -17.13 3.04
C ALA A 561 7.58 -16.75 4.38
N PRO A 562 8.88 -17.05 4.58
CA PRO A 562 9.56 -16.81 5.86
C PRO A 562 9.42 -15.40 6.41
N PHE A 563 9.38 -14.39 5.53
CA PHE A 563 9.20 -13.00 5.92
C PHE A 563 7.84 -12.77 6.61
N TRP A 564 6.74 -13.21 5.99
CA TRP A 564 5.40 -12.99 6.52
C TRP A 564 5.16 -13.85 7.76
N THR A 565 5.70 -15.07 7.78
CA THR A 565 5.70 -15.95 8.96
C THR A 565 6.44 -15.33 10.14
N ALA A 566 7.64 -14.78 9.94
CA ALA A 566 8.38 -14.13 11.01
C ALA A 566 7.69 -12.84 11.49
N LEU A 567 7.14 -12.03 10.57
CA LEU A 567 6.40 -10.82 10.91
C LEU A 567 5.23 -11.12 11.86
N ILE A 568 4.46 -12.18 11.56
CA ILE A 568 3.32 -12.58 12.38
C ILE A 568 3.76 -13.28 13.67
N ALA A 569 4.69 -14.24 13.60
CA ALA A 569 5.20 -14.99 14.75
C ALA A 569 5.75 -14.06 15.85
N PHE A 570 6.42 -12.99 15.44
CA PHE A 570 7.00 -12.00 16.34
C PHE A 570 6.20 -10.69 16.42
N SER A 571 4.93 -10.70 15.99
CA SER A 571 4.01 -9.59 16.23
C SER A 571 3.63 -9.50 17.71
N ASN A 572 3.13 -8.35 18.13
CA ASN A 572 2.66 -8.08 19.49
C ASN A 572 1.23 -8.57 19.75
N ALA A 573 0.66 -9.41 18.87
CA ALA A 573 -0.70 -9.87 19.04
C ALA A 573 -0.86 -10.87 20.19
N SER A 574 -2.03 -10.82 20.83
CA SER A 574 -2.39 -11.71 21.93
C SER A 574 -2.55 -13.17 21.50
N ARG A 575 -2.88 -13.39 20.23
CA ARG A 575 -3.02 -14.72 19.61
C ARG A 575 -2.44 -14.72 18.20
N LYS A 576 -1.67 -15.74 17.86
CA LYS A 576 -0.93 -15.86 16.59
C LYS A 576 -1.28 -17.17 15.90
N ILE A 577 -1.71 -17.07 14.66
CA ILE A 577 -2.25 -18.19 13.88
C ILE A 577 -1.43 -18.36 12.59
N CYS A 578 -1.08 -19.60 12.24
CA CYS A 578 -0.47 -19.92 10.95
C CYS A 578 -1.33 -20.92 10.18
N TYR A 579 -1.66 -20.58 8.94
CA TYR A 579 -2.47 -21.43 8.05
C TYR A 579 -1.61 -22.37 7.20
N GLN A 580 -2.13 -23.56 6.97
CA GLN A 580 -1.62 -24.58 6.08
C GLN A 580 -2.65 -24.86 4.99
N HIS A 581 -2.39 -24.34 3.79
CA HIS A 581 -3.30 -24.44 2.64
C HIS A 581 -3.07 -25.67 1.76
N ASN A 582 -2.05 -26.48 2.04
CA ASN A 582 -1.70 -27.66 1.26
C ASN A 582 -0.92 -28.68 2.11
N HIS A 583 -0.56 -29.81 1.48
CA HIS A 583 0.38 -30.78 2.04
C HIS A 583 1.82 -30.24 1.97
N LEU A 584 2.22 -29.46 2.97
CA LEU A 584 3.46 -28.67 2.97
C LEU A 584 4.72 -29.55 3.05
N TRP A 585 4.65 -30.71 3.72
CA TRP A 585 5.78 -31.63 3.78
C TRP A 585 6.10 -32.25 2.42
N ALA A 586 5.09 -32.73 1.69
CA ALA A 586 5.30 -33.20 0.32
C ALA A 586 5.81 -32.09 -0.61
N GLU A 587 5.39 -30.83 -0.42
CA GLU A 587 5.97 -29.71 -1.18
C GLU A 587 7.43 -29.47 -0.81
N TYR A 588 7.82 -29.62 0.45
CA TYR A 588 9.20 -29.47 0.91
C TYR A 588 10.13 -30.59 0.38
N THR A 589 9.67 -31.85 0.40
CA THR A 589 10.51 -33.01 0.03
C THR A 589 10.53 -33.31 -1.48
N ASN A 590 9.69 -32.65 -2.28
CA ASN A 590 9.63 -32.90 -3.72
C ASN A 590 10.94 -32.47 -4.42
N THR A 591 11.63 -33.43 -5.04
CA THR A 591 12.97 -33.24 -5.61
C THR A 591 12.99 -32.50 -6.96
N ASP A 592 11.83 -32.27 -7.58
CA ASP A 592 11.76 -31.82 -8.99
C ASP A 592 11.56 -30.30 -9.23
N VAL A 593 11.34 -29.40 -8.24
CA VAL A 593 11.10 -27.96 -8.56
C VAL A 593 11.39 -26.86 -7.49
N SER A 594 12.20 -25.85 -7.87
CA SER A 594 12.20 -24.42 -7.43
C SER A 594 12.80 -23.99 -6.06
N ARG A 595 13.28 -22.74 -6.03
CA ARG A 595 13.88 -22.04 -4.85
C ARG A 595 12.89 -21.82 -3.69
N ASN A 596 11.58 -21.83 -3.95
CA ASN A 596 10.55 -21.53 -2.96
C ASN A 596 10.34 -22.67 -1.96
N GLN A 597 10.62 -23.93 -2.34
CA GLN A 597 10.43 -25.08 -1.46
C GLN A 597 11.45 -25.13 -0.32
N LYS A 598 12.69 -24.69 -0.56
CA LYS A 598 13.72 -24.61 0.50
C LYS A 598 13.32 -23.63 1.61
N GLN A 599 12.65 -22.53 1.25
CA GLN A 599 12.20 -21.52 2.20
C GLN A 599 11.21 -22.06 3.25
N LEU A 600 10.51 -23.16 2.97
CA LEU A 600 9.58 -23.78 3.90
C LEU A 600 10.25 -24.25 5.18
N TYR A 601 11.54 -24.64 5.16
CA TYR A 601 12.24 -25.03 6.37
C TYR A 601 12.22 -23.91 7.43
N SER A 602 12.49 -22.66 7.02
CA SER A 602 12.42 -21.49 7.90
C SER A 602 10.99 -21.21 8.40
N VAL A 603 9.97 -21.52 7.60
CA VAL A 603 8.57 -21.43 8.02
C VAL A 603 8.29 -22.46 9.11
N PHE A 604 8.73 -23.70 8.93
CA PHE A 604 8.54 -24.78 9.91
C PHE A 604 9.22 -24.47 11.23
N LEU A 605 10.45 -23.94 11.21
CA LEU A 605 11.15 -23.50 12.42
C LEU A 605 10.36 -22.46 13.24
N LEU A 606 9.48 -21.68 12.59
CA LEU A 606 8.68 -20.67 13.25
C LEU A 606 7.37 -21.18 13.84
N TYR A 607 6.91 -22.40 13.53
CA TYR A 607 5.63 -22.93 14.02
C TYR A 607 5.52 -22.96 15.55
N ARG A 608 6.64 -23.13 16.26
CA ARG A 608 6.71 -23.06 17.73
C ARG A 608 6.35 -21.70 18.34
N TYR A 609 6.25 -20.65 17.53
CA TYR A 609 5.90 -19.29 17.97
C TYR A 609 4.44 -18.91 17.64
N PHE A 610 3.63 -19.87 17.20
CA PHE A 610 2.20 -19.69 16.97
C PHE A 610 1.40 -20.41 18.05
N ASP A 611 0.35 -19.75 18.54
CA ASP A 611 -0.59 -20.34 19.51
C ASP A 611 -1.46 -21.42 18.87
N GLN A 612 -1.68 -21.33 17.55
CA GLN A 612 -2.47 -22.29 16.81
C GLN A 612 -1.96 -22.46 15.37
N ILE A 613 -1.87 -23.73 14.95
CA ILE A 613 -1.72 -24.11 13.54
C ILE A 613 -3.08 -24.51 12.98
N VAL A 614 -3.43 -23.99 11.81
CA VAL A 614 -4.73 -24.23 11.17
C VAL A 614 -4.53 -24.85 9.80
N ALA A 615 -5.21 -25.95 9.52
CA ALA A 615 -5.25 -26.57 8.20
C ALA A 615 -6.65 -26.43 7.59
N VAL A 616 -6.71 -26.35 6.26
CA VAL A 616 -7.98 -26.11 5.53
C VAL A 616 -8.89 -27.33 5.39
N SER A 617 -8.44 -28.51 5.80
CA SER A 617 -9.21 -29.75 5.85
C SER A 617 -8.62 -30.72 6.86
N ASP A 618 -9.45 -31.64 7.37
CA ASP A 618 -9.02 -32.65 8.34
C ASP A 618 -7.94 -33.56 7.73
N GLU A 619 -8.09 -33.91 6.47
CA GLU A 619 -7.14 -34.76 5.76
C GLU A 619 -5.80 -34.05 5.55
N THR A 620 -5.80 -32.74 5.24
CA THR A 620 -4.56 -31.94 5.17
C THR A 620 -3.91 -31.82 6.55
N ARG A 621 -4.72 -31.59 7.58
CA ARG A 621 -4.27 -31.48 8.97
C ARG A 621 -3.51 -32.74 9.39
N MET A 622 -4.13 -33.91 9.25
CA MET A 622 -3.58 -35.19 9.68
C MET A 622 -2.21 -35.46 9.02
N VAL A 623 -2.12 -35.24 7.71
CA VAL A 623 -0.89 -35.52 6.95
C VAL A 623 0.23 -34.53 7.30
N ASN A 624 -0.10 -33.25 7.45
CA ASN A 624 0.90 -32.25 7.88
C ASN A 624 1.33 -32.50 9.32
N GLU A 625 0.41 -32.79 10.25
CA GLU A 625 0.69 -33.01 11.66
C GLU A 625 1.59 -34.23 11.89
N GLU A 626 1.45 -35.30 11.08
CA GLU A 626 2.34 -36.46 11.08
C GLU A 626 3.82 -36.09 10.87
N HIS A 627 4.10 -35.11 10.00
CA HIS A 627 5.47 -34.75 9.59
C HIS A 627 5.99 -33.46 10.22
N LEU A 628 5.09 -32.51 10.49
CA LEU A 628 5.40 -31.16 10.94
C LEU A 628 5.06 -30.94 12.41
N GLY A 629 4.36 -31.87 13.07
CA GLY A 629 3.96 -31.74 14.47
C GLY A 629 5.14 -31.55 15.43
N THR A 630 6.32 -32.07 15.08
CA THR A 630 7.57 -31.89 15.84
C THR A 630 8.10 -30.46 15.82
N PHE A 631 7.64 -29.62 14.89
CA PHE A 631 7.99 -28.20 14.81
C PHE A 631 7.03 -27.31 15.61
N TYR A 632 5.89 -27.84 16.05
CA TYR A 632 4.89 -27.09 16.81
C TYR A 632 5.38 -26.83 18.23
N ALA A 633 4.77 -25.86 18.91
CA ALA A 633 5.03 -25.65 20.32
C ALA A 633 4.53 -26.86 21.13
N GLU A 634 5.14 -27.09 22.29
CA GLU A 634 4.73 -28.18 23.18
C GLU A 634 3.25 -28.03 23.55
N GLY A 635 2.48 -29.12 23.39
CA GLY A 635 1.04 -29.14 23.66
C GLY A 635 0.15 -28.50 22.58
N VAL A 636 0.72 -27.89 21.53
CA VAL A 636 -0.05 -27.36 20.40
C VAL A 636 -0.32 -28.46 19.37
N VAL A 637 -1.60 -28.63 19.05
CA VAL A 637 -2.08 -29.50 17.95
C VAL A 637 -2.67 -28.66 16.84
N ALA A 638 -2.65 -29.17 15.61
CA ALA A 638 -3.30 -28.45 14.52
C ALA A 638 -4.83 -28.55 14.63
N HIS A 639 -5.54 -27.56 14.09
CA HIS A 639 -7.01 -27.55 13.99
C HIS A 639 -7.47 -27.35 12.56
N THR A 640 -8.69 -27.79 12.26
CA THR A 640 -9.27 -27.65 10.94
C THR A 640 -10.18 -26.43 10.89
N VAL A 641 -9.96 -25.54 9.92
CA VAL A 641 -10.88 -24.47 9.55
C VAL A 641 -11.01 -24.49 8.03
N ASN A 642 -12.16 -24.95 7.54
CA ASN A 642 -12.41 -25.02 6.11
C ASN A 642 -12.40 -23.62 5.46
N ASN A 643 -12.11 -23.57 4.16
CA ASN A 643 -12.29 -22.37 3.37
C ASN A 643 -13.78 -22.06 3.24
N THR A 644 -14.15 -20.80 3.42
CA THR A 644 -15.50 -20.32 3.15
C THR A 644 -15.66 -19.89 1.69
N ILE A 645 -16.89 -19.56 1.28
CA ILE A 645 -17.23 -19.09 -0.05
C ILE A 645 -18.19 -17.90 -0.01
N ASP A 646 -18.07 -16.99 -0.97
CA ASP A 646 -19.01 -15.88 -1.18
C ASP A 646 -19.97 -16.26 -2.32
N ILE A 647 -21.11 -16.87 -1.95
CA ILE A 647 -22.09 -17.42 -2.91
C ILE A 647 -22.71 -16.31 -3.76
N ASN A 648 -23.00 -15.15 -3.17
CA ASN A 648 -23.66 -14.06 -3.86
C ASN A 648 -22.76 -13.49 -4.95
N ARG A 649 -21.52 -13.15 -4.60
CA ARG A 649 -20.52 -12.70 -5.56
C ARG A 649 -20.25 -13.72 -6.66
N LEU A 650 -20.20 -15.00 -6.31
CA LEU A 650 -20.00 -16.08 -7.27
C LEU A 650 -21.13 -16.14 -8.30
N LYS A 651 -22.40 -16.09 -7.83
CA LYS A 651 -23.59 -16.08 -8.69
C LYS A 651 -23.63 -14.84 -9.58
N GLU A 652 -23.35 -13.66 -9.03
CA GLU A 652 -23.27 -12.41 -9.79
C GLU A 652 -22.21 -12.49 -10.89
N LYS A 653 -21.00 -12.94 -10.57
CA LYS A 653 -19.93 -13.09 -11.55
C LYS A 653 -20.23 -14.15 -12.60
N ALA A 654 -21.00 -15.18 -12.29
CA ALA A 654 -21.42 -16.19 -13.27
C ALA A 654 -22.37 -15.62 -14.34
N LEU A 655 -23.06 -14.51 -14.06
CA LEU A 655 -23.91 -13.80 -15.02
C LEU A 655 -23.15 -12.85 -15.95
N VAL A 656 -21.92 -12.45 -15.57
CA VAL A 656 -21.10 -11.51 -16.36
C VAL A 656 -20.45 -12.24 -17.55
N PRO A 657 -20.68 -11.85 -18.81
CA PRO A 657 -20.07 -12.52 -19.96
C PRO A 657 -18.53 -12.57 -19.90
N VAL A 658 -17.96 -13.71 -20.30
CA VAL A 658 -16.49 -13.90 -20.28
C VAL A 658 -15.86 -13.19 -21.47
N VAL A 659 -14.90 -12.32 -21.18
CA VAL A 659 -14.04 -11.71 -22.20
C VAL A 659 -12.79 -12.57 -22.37
N LEU A 660 -12.69 -13.28 -23.50
CA LEU A 660 -11.54 -14.11 -23.83
C LEU A 660 -10.50 -13.31 -24.62
N ALA A 661 -9.24 -13.36 -24.19
CA ALA A 661 -8.13 -12.65 -24.85
C ALA A 661 -7.85 -13.14 -26.29
N HIS A 662 -8.34 -14.34 -26.65
CA HIS A 662 -8.23 -14.93 -27.98
C HIS A 662 -9.61 -15.41 -28.47
N PRO A 663 -10.17 -14.81 -29.54
CA PRO A 663 -11.47 -15.17 -30.08
C PRO A 663 -11.69 -16.61 -30.60
N PRO A 664 -10.69 -17.42 -31.05
CA PRO A 664 -10.99 -18.72 -31.66
C PRO A 664 -11.58 -19.77 -30.70
N ALA A 665 -11.67 -19.49 -29.38
CA ALA A 665 -12.39 -20.34 -28.43
C ALA A 665 -13.89 -20.02 -28.29
N ALA A 666 -14.35 -18.88 -28.84
CA ALA A 666 -15.75 -18.44 -28.77
C ALA A 666 -16.76 -19.39 -29.46
N PRO A 667 -16.46 -20.03 -30.61
CA PRO A 667 -17.42 -20.92 -31.29
C PRO A 667 -17.75 -22.17 -30.46
N LEU A 668 -16.73 -22.89 -29.96
CA LEU A 668 -16.90 -24.18 -29.27
C LEU A 668 -17.57 -24.04 -27.89
N TYR A 669 -17.47 -22.89 -27.22
CA TYR A 669 -18.18 -22.69 -25.96
C TYR A 669 -19.69 -22.48 -26.17
N GLN A 670 -20.10 -21.88 -27.29
CA GLN A 670 -21.49 -21.54 -27.58
C GLN A 670 -22.29 -22.64 -28.30
N GLU A 671 -21.62 -23.72 -28.74
CA GLU A 671 -22.27 -24.85 -29.39
C GLU A 671 -23.02 -25.75 -28.39
N ASN A 672 -24.35 -25.71 -28.40
CA ASN A 672 -25.21 -26.51 -27.51
C ASN A 672 -25.06 -28.05 -27.68
N SER A 673 -24.43 -28.51 -28.76
CA SER A 673 -24.23 -29.93 -29.07
C SER A 673 -23.02 -30.58 -28.37
N LEU A 674 -22.18 -29.80 -27.69
CA LEU A 674 -20.95 -30.28 -27.06
C LEU A 674 -21.16 -30.64 -25.58
N PHE A 675 -20.44 -31.68 -25.12
CA PHE A 675 -20.31 -32.01 -23.70
C PHE A 675 -19.00 -31.43 -23.16
N ARG A 676 -19.09 -30.54 -22.18
CA ARG A 676 -18.00 -29.68 -21.72
C ARG A 676 -17.46 -30.13 -20.38
N PHE A 677 -16.26 -30.71 -20.39
CA PHE A 677 -15.45 -30.85 -19.18
C PHE A 677 -14.64 -29.58 -18.95
N ILE A 678 -14.61 -29.07 -17.72
CA ILE A 678 -13.81 -27.90 -17.35
C ILE A 678 -12.83 -28.22 -16.22
N ALA A 679 -11.59 -27.73 -16.33
CA ALA A 679 -10.56 -27.86 -15.31
C ALA A 679 -9.94 -26.49 -15.01
N LEU A 680 -9.85 -26.11 -13.73
CA LEU A 680 -9.28 -24.85 -13.27
C LEU A 680 -8.01 -25.12 -12.45
N GLY A 681 -6.91 -24.43 -12.75
CA GLY A 681 -5.71 -24.50 -11.92
C GLY A 681 -4.41 -24.13 -12.64
N ARG A 682 -3.33 -24.03 -11.86
CA ARG A 682 -1.98 -23.79 -12.40
C ARG A 682 -1.49 -25.01 -13.18
N LEU A 683 -0.91 -24.82 -14.36
CA LEU A 683 -0.38 -25.92 -15.19
C LEU A 683 0.99 -26.38 -14.66
N SER A 684 0.98 -27.06 -13.51
CA SER A 684 2.13 -27.55 -12.74
C SER A 684 2.04 -29.07 -12.51
N PRO A 685 3.16 -29.75 -12.19
CA PRO A 685 3.23 -31.21 -12.11
C PRO A 685 2.16 -31.84 -11.22
N GLU A 686 1.92 -31.26 -10.05
CA GLU A 686 0.99 -31.76 -9.04
C GLU A 686 -0.48 -31.73 -9.46
N LYS A 687 -0.87 -30.86 -10.40
CA LYS A 687 -2.25 -30.79 -10.90
C LYS A 687 -2.58 -31.87 -11.93
N ARG A 688 -1.55 -32.53 -12.48
CA ARG A 688 -1.67 -33.69 -13.37
C ARG A 688 -2.67 -33.57 -14.51
N PHE A 689 -2.70 -32.42 -15.18
CA PHE A 689 -3.53 -32.21 -16.39
C PHE A 689 -3.27 -33.25 -17.50
N ASP A 690 -2.12 -33.94 -17.49
CA ASP A 690 -1.83 -35.08 -18.34
C ASP A 690 -2.84 -36.23 -18.19
N ARG A 691 -3.32 -36.49 -16.95
CA ARG A 691 -4.29 -37.55 -16.66
C ARG A 691 -5.63 -37.28 -17.34
N MET A 692 -6.13 -36.04 -17.25
CA MET A 692 -7.38 -35.61 -17.90
C MET A 692 -7.29 -35.63 -19.43
N ILE A 693 -6.17 -35.19 -20.01
CA ILE A 693 -5.95 -35.24 -21.47
C ILE A 693 -5.90 -36.70 -21.95
N GLY A 694 -5.22 -37.57 -21.20
CA GLY A 694 -5.18 -39.01 -21.49
C GLY A 694 -6.56 -39.66 -21.42
N ALA A 695 -7.37 -39.30 -20.42
CA ALA A 695 -8.73 -39.81 -20.25
C ALA A 695 -9.65 -39.37 -21.39
N LEU A 696 -9.59 -38.08 -21.79
CA LEU A 696 -10.31 -37.59 -22.96
C LEU A 696 -9.93 -38.36 -24.23
N ALA A 697 -8.64 -38.65 -24.44
CA ALA A 697 -8.17 -39.37 -25.62
C ALA A 697 -8.75 -40.79 -25.73
N LYS A 698 -9.01 -41.47 -24.61
CA LYS A 698 -9.63 -42.81 -24.61
C LYS A 698 -11.09 -42.79 -25.06
N ILE A 699 -11.83 -41.75 -24.69
CA ILE A 699 -13.28 -41.65 -24.99
C ILE A 699 -13.57 -40.86 -26.28
N ALA A 700 -12.62 -40.05 -26.76
CA ALA A 700 -12.83 -39.11 -27.86
C ALA A 700 -13.35 -39.75 -29.16
N ARG A 701 -12.93 -40.98 -29.49
CA ARG A 701 -13.41 -41.66 -30.70
C ARG A 701 -14.89 -42.03 -30.61
N LYS A 702 -15.35 -42.45 -29.43
CA LYS A 702 -16.74 -42.85 -29.16
C LYS A 702 -17.65 -41.65 -28.95
N TYR A 703 -17.13 -40.57 -28.35
CA TYR A 703 -17.88 -39.36 -28.04
C TYR A 703 -17.24 -38.14 -28.73
N PRO A 704 -17.57 -37.88 -30.00
CA PRO A 704 -16.96 -36.80 -30.77
C PRO A 704 -17.27 -35.40 -30.24
N SER A 705 -18.39 -35.23 -29.52
CA SER A 705 -18.86 -33.97 -28.94
C SER A 705 -18.22 -33.62 -27.59
N ALA A 706 -17.41 -34.52 -27.00
CA ALA A 706 -16.75 -34.28 -25.72
C ALA A 706 -15.50 -33.40 -25.89
N ILE A 707 -15.42 -32.31 -25.12
CA ILE A 707 -14.29 -31.39 -25.09
C ILE A 707 -13.79 -31.15 -23.65
N LEU A 708 -12.51 -30.80 -23.51
CA LEU A 708 -11.87 -30.41 -22.26
C LEU A 708 -11.39 -28.95 -22.33
N ILE A 709 -11.95 -28.11 -21.46
CA ILE A 709 -11.59 -26.71 -21.31
C ILE A 709 -10.64 -26.56 -20.12
N ILE A 710 -9.45 -26.02 -20.34
CA ILE A 710 -8.44 -25.80 -19.30
C ILE A 710 -8.27 -24.31 -19.07
N CYS A 711 -8.67 -23.85 -17.88
CA CYS A 711 -8.51 -22.49 -17.39
C CYS A 711 -7.29 -22.41 -16.46
N GLY A 712 -6.28 -21.67 -16.87
CA GLY A 712 -5.06 -21.43 -16.11
C GLY A 712 -3.80 -21.33 -16.96
N SER A 713 -2.71 -20.92 -16.32
CA SER A 713 -1.39 -20.83 -16.94
C SER A 713 -0.34 -21.56 -16.11
N GLY A 714 0.81 -21.90 -16.71
CA GLY A 714 1.87 -22.58 -15.98
C GLY A 714 2.95 -23.20 -16.88
N PRO A 715 4.06 -23.66 -16.26
CA PRO A 715 5.24 -24.15 -16.98
C PRO A 715 4.96 -25.36 -17.87
N LEU A 716 3.91 -26.15 -17.59
CA LEU A 716 3.60 -27.36 -18.35
C LEU A 716 2.77 -27.13 -19.61
N LYS A 717 2.29 -25.90 -19.89
CA LYS A 717 1.42 -25.62 -21.06
C LYS A 717 1.94 -26.25 -22.35
N LYS A 718 3.21 -26.01 -22.69
CA LYS A 718 3.82 -26.56 -23.91
C LYS A 718 3.84 -28.09 -23.94
N LYS A 719 4.20 -28.73 -22.82
CA LYS A 719 4.24 -30.20 -22.71
C LYS A 719 2.84 -30.80 -22.84
N LEU A 720 1.83 -30.18 -22.21
CA LEU A 720 0.44 -30.62 -22.25
C LEU A 720 -0.17 -30.45 -23.65
N SER A 721 0.10 -29.34 -24.35
CA SER A 721 -0.36 -29.17 -25.74
C SER A 721 0.29 -30.19 -26.69
N GLN A 722 1.57 -30.52 -26.49
CA GLN A 722 2.24 -31.59 -27.25
C GLN A 722 1.66 -32.98 -26.94
N LEU A 723 1.29 -33.24 -25.69
CA LEU A 723 0.61 -34.47 -25.31
C LEU A 723 -0.73 -34.60 -26.03
N ALA A 724 -1.57 -33.56 -26.00
CA ALA A 724 -2.85 -33.55 -26.72
C ALA A 724 -2.67 -33.81 -28.22
N LYS A 725 -1.62 -33.26 -28.84
CA LYS A 725 -1.29 -33.50 -30.25
C LYS A 725 -0.89 -34.95 -30.52
N ARG A 726 -0.02 -35.52 -29.68
CA ARG A 726 0.40 -36.92 -29.82
C ARG A 726 -0.76 -37.90 -29.64
N LEU A 727 -1.72 -37.56 -28.78
CA LEU A 727 -2.90 -38.36 -28.51
C LEU A 727 -4.06 -38.10 -29.51
N GLY A 728 -3.88 -37.21 -30.49
CA GLY A 728 -4.89 -36.94 -31.51
C GLY A 728 -6.12 -36.15 -31.04
N VAL A 729 -6.02 -35.44 -29.90
CA VAL A 729 -7.14 -34.69 -29.29
C VAL A 729 -6.89 -33.18 -29.21
N SER A 730 -5.94 -32.63 -29.98
CA SER A 730 -5.62 -31.19 -29.95
C SER A 730 -6.82 -30.28 -30.17
N GLU A 731 -7.72 -30.64 -31.10
CA GLU A 731 -8.92 -29.83 -31.42
C GLU A 731 -10.00 -29.91 -30.32
N ARG A 732 -9.81 -30.76 -29.31
CA ARG A 732 -10.76 -31.00 -28.22
C ARG A 732 -10.23 -30.59 -26.85
N VAL A 733 -8.98 -30.15 -26.76
CA VAL A 733 -8.38 -29.63 -25.54
C VAL A 733 -8.14 -28.13 -25.71
N ILE A 734 -9.00 -27.33 -25.09
CA ILE A 734 -9.01 -25.88 -25.24
C ILE A 734 -8.24 -25.24 -24.08
N PHE A 735 -7.07 -24.69 -24.36
CA PHE A 735 -6.26 -23.97 -23.37
C PHE A 735 -6.59 -22.47 -23.39
N LEU A 736 -7.39 -21.99 -22.43
CA LEU A 736 -7.81 -20.59 -22.36
C LEU A 736 -6.75 -19.65 -21.76
N GLY A 737 -5.75 -20.20 -21.06
CA GLY A 737 -4.83 -19.37 -20.29
C GLY A 737 -5.47 -18.85 -19.00
N GLN A 738 -4.90 -17.78 -18.44
CA GLN A 738 -5.49 -17.15 -17.25
C GLN A 738 -6.80 -16.46 -17.64
N VAL A 739 -7.89 -16.79 -16.97
CA VAL A 739 -9.21 -16.16 -17.13
C VAL A 739 -9.53 -15.42 -15.84
N SER A 740 -9.81 -14.11 -15.91
CA SER A 740 -10.09 -13.29 -14.72
C SER A 740 -11.42 -13.67 -14.06
N ASN A 741 -12.44 -13.95 -14.86
CA ASN A 741 -13.74 -14.44 -14.40
C ASN A 741 -14.10 -15.77 -15.09
N PRO A 742 -13.73 -16.94 -14.52
CA PRO A 742 -14.05 -18.24 -15.10
C PRO A 742 -15.47 -18.73 -14.79
N TYR A 743 -16.19 -18.07 -13.88
CA TYR A 743 -17.47 -18.55 -13.33
C TYR A 743 -18.59 -18.76 -14.35
N PRO A 744 -18.74 -17.93 -15.41
CA PRO A 744 -19.73 -18.22 -16.44
C PRO A 744 -19.40 -19.49 -17.24
N LEU A 745 -18.10 -19.78 -17.46
CA LEU A 745 -17.69 -21.03 -18.11
C LEU A 745 -17.99 -22.23 -17.20
N LEU A 746 -17.72 -22.08 -15.91
CA LEU A 746 -17.95 -23.11 -14.90
C LEU A 746 -19.44 -23.44 -14.79
N ALA A 747 -20.30 -22.43 -14.71
CA ALA A 747 -21.76 -22.58 -14.63
C ALA A 747 -22.39 -23.24 -15.87
N LYS A 748 -21.77 -23.10 -17.06
CA LYS A 748 -22.23 -23.74 -18.30
C LYS A 748 -21.55 -25.08 -18.61
N ALA A 749 -20.58 -25.49 -17.80
CA ALA A 749 -19.91 -26.78 -18.01
C ALA A 749 -20.81 -27.92 -17.56
N ASP A 750 -20.73 -29.06 -18.24
CA ASP A 750 -21.47 -30.27 -17.87
C ASP A 750 -20.80 -30.98 -16.68
N ALA A 751 -19.47 -30.91 -16.59
CA ALA A 751 -18.71 -31.40 -15.45
C ALA A 751 -17.40 -30.63 -15.21
N CYS A 752 -17.12 -30.30 -13.94
CA CYS A 752 -15.83 -29.85 -13.45
C CYS A 752 -14.97 -31.07 -13.08
N VAL A 753 -13.78 -31.16 -13.67
CA VAL A 753 -12.85 -32.27 -13.51
C VAL A 753 -11.55 -31.83 -12.86
N MET A 754 -11.07 -32.58 -11.87
CA MET A 754 -9.83 -32.31 -11.16
C MET A 754 -9.04 -33.59 -10.92
N SER A 755 -7.78 -33.61 -11.35
CA SER A 755 -6.98 -34.81 -11.31
C SER A 755 -5.70 -34.67 -10.50
N SER A 756 -5.65 -33.81 -9.49
CA SER A 756 -4.42 -33.50 -8.74
C SER A 756 -3.86 -34.71 -7.99
N ASP A 757 -2.55 -34.72 -7.73
CA ASP A 757 -1.89 -35.69 -6.83
C ASP A 757 -1.92 -35.23 -5.37
N TYR A 758 -1.98 -33.91 -5.12
CA TYR A 758 -2.25 -33.34 -3.79
C TYR A 758 -2.97 -31.98 -3.90
N GLU A 759 -3.80 -31.69 -2.89
CA GLU A 759 -4.57 -30.46 -2.69
C GLU A 759 -4.76 -30.26 -1.18
N GLY A 760 -4.94 -29.02 -0.71
CA GLY A 760 -5.42 -28.77 0.64
C GLY A 760 -6.94 -28.87 0.72
N GLN A 761 -7.63 -27.85 0.24
CA GLN A 761 -9.08 -27.88 -0.03
C GLN A 761 -9.33 -27.07 -1.31
N PRO A 762 -9.68 -27.71 -2.44
CA PRO A 762 -9.70 -27.06 -3.73
C PRO A 762 -10.88 -26.09 -3.88
N MET A 763 -10.59 -24.79 -3.82
CA MET A 763 -11.57 -23.73 -4.05
C MET A 763 -12.39 -23.91 -5.34
N ALA A 764 -11.75 -24.36 -6.43
CA ALA A 764 -12.43 -24.57 -7.70
C ALA A 764 -13.56 -25.61 -7.63
N LEU A 765 -13.46 -26.63 -6.75
CA LEU A 765 -14.55 -27.58 -6.55
C LEU A 765 -15.68 -26.97 -5.71
N LEU A 766 -15.35 -26.20 -4.66
CA LEU A 766 -16.36 -25.47 -3.88
C LEU A 766 -17.15 -24.48 -4.76
N GLU A 767 -16.45 -23.74 -5.63
CA GLU A 767 -17.04 -22.82 -6.60
C GLU A 767 -17.93 -23.57 -7.62
N ALA A 768 -17.50 -24.72 -8.12
CA ALA A 768 -18.27 -25.55 -9.05
C ALA A 768 -19.56 -26.08 -8.40
N LEU A 769 -19.48 -26.59 -7.17
CA LEU A 769 -20.63 -27.09 -6.42
C LEU A 769 -21.68 -25.99 -6.18
N CYS A 770 -21.24 -24.77 -5.83
CA CYS A 770 -22.15 -23.64 -5.63
C CYS A 770 -22.87 -23.20 -6.92
N LEU A 771 -22.26 -23.42 -8.08
CA LEU A 771 -22.85 -23.15 -9.39
C LEU A 771 -23.69 -24.33 -9.93
N GLY A 772 -23.79 -25.43 -9.19
CA GLY A 772 -24.54 -26.62 -9.60
C GLY A 772 -23.82 -27.48 -10.63
N THR A 773 -22.51 -27.30 -10.82
CA THR A 773 -21.71 -28.05 -11.78
C THR A 773 -21.28 -29.40 -11.18
N THR A 774 -21.58 -30.50 -11.88
CA THR A 774 -21.16 -31.85 -11.49
C THR A 774 -19.64 -31.91 -11.31
N CYS A 775 -19.15 -32.44 -10.19
CA CYS A 775 -17.71 -32.51 -9.90
C CYS A 775 -17.18 -33.95 -9.96
N ILE A 776 -16.04 -34.15 -10.63
CA ILE A 776 -15.31 -35.43 -10.69
C ILE A 776 -13.86 -35.18 -10.30
N GLY A 777 -13.39 -35.89 -9.28
CA GLY A 777 -12.08 -35.68 -8.66
C GLY A 777 -11.29 -36.98 -8.45
N THR A 778 -9.96 -36.89 -8.40
CA THR A 778 -9.12 -38.02 -7.99
C THR A 778 -9.19 -38.28 -6.49
N ASP A 779 -8.99 -39.53 -6.09
CA ASP A 779 -9.12 -40.00 -4.72
C ASP A 779 -7.92 -39.62 -3.84
N ILE A 780 -7.83 -38.33 -3.51
CA ILE A 780 -6.78 -37.74 -2.68
C ILE A 780 -7.36 -36.95 -1.49
N PRO A 781 -6.61 -36.81 -0.37
CA PRO A 781 -7.01 -36.05 0.82
C PRO A 781 -7.80 -34.76 0.56
N GLY A 782 -7.23 -33.81 -0.19
CA GLY A 782 -7.88 -32.51 -0.38
C GLY A 782 -9.14 -32.56 -1.24
N ILE A 783 -9.24 -33.47 -2.22
CA ILE A 783 -10.47 -33.63 -3.02
C ILE A 783 -11.56 -34.30 -2.19
N ARG A 784 -11.22 -35.33 -1.38
CA ARG A 784 -12.16 -35.95 -0.44
C ARG A 784 -12.76 -34.92 0.51
N SER A 785 -11.96 -33.97 0.99
CA SER A 785 -12.45 -32.93 1.91
C SER A 785 -13.61 -32.08 1.36
N VAL A 786 -13.79 -32.02 0.03
CA VAL A 786 -14.87 -31.28 -0.63
C VAL A 786 -15.94 -32.22 -1.20
N LEU A 787 -15.54 -33.34 -1.82
CA LEU A 787 -16.47 -34.26 -2.50
C LEU A 787 -16.97 -35.41 -1.60
N LYS A 788 -16.59 -35.42 -0.32
CA LYS A 788 -17.14 -36.35 0.69
C LYS A 788 -18.66 -36.25 0.76
N ASP A 789 -19.26 -37.26 1.39
CA ASP A 789 -20.71 -37.33 1.59
C ASP A 789 -21.50 -37.29 0.27
N LYS A 790 -20.88 -37.77 -0.83
CA LYS A 790 -21.45 -37.81 -2.18
C LYS A 790 -21.85 -36.44 -2.74
N LEU A 791 -21.11 -35.38 -2.40
CA LEU A 791 -21.25 -34.07 -3.06
C LEU A 791 -20.71 -34.06 -4.50
N GLY A 792 -19.84 -35.01 -4.84
CA GLY A 792 -19.38 -35.27 -6.20
C GLY A 792 -18.86 -36.70 -6.36
N HIS A 793 -18.15 -36.95 -7.46
CA HIS A 793 -17.60 -38.26 -7.78
C HIS A 793 -16.10 -38.31 -7.54
N ILE A 794 -15.65 -39.33 -6.81
CA ILE A 794 -14.25 -39.57 -6.51
C ILE A 794 -13.81 -40.85 -7.22
N VAL A 795 -12.67 -40.81 -7.90
CA VAL A 795 -12.12 -41.95 -8.64
C VAL A 795 -10.63 -42.17 -8.37
N PRO A 796 -10.11 -43.40 -8.51
CA PRO A 796 -8.69 -43.65 -8.38
C PRO A 796 -7.84 -42.77 -9.32
N PRO A 797 -6.61 -42.39 -8.93
CA PRO A 797 -5.76 -41.46 -9.67
C PRO A 797 -5.08 -42.07 -10.91
N THR A 798 -5.84 -42.76 -11.76
CA THR A 798 -5.37 -43.37 -13.01
C THR A 798 -6.07 -42.75 -14.23
N VAL A 799 -5.49 -42.94 -15.42
CA VAL A 799 -6.11 -42.48 -16.67
C VAL A 799 -7.36 -43.31 -17.01
N ASP A 800 -7.37 -44.60 -16.68
CA ASP A 800 -8.48 -45.52 -16.96
C ASP A 800 -9.73 -45.18 -16.14
N ASP A 801 -9.56 -45.03 -14.82
CA ASP A 801 -10.67 -44.70 -13.93
C ASP A 801 -11.27 -43.33 -14.26
N PHE A 802 -10.41 -42.35 -14.57
CA PHE A 802 -10.86 -41.02 -14.97
C PHE A 802 -11.61 -41.04 -16.31
N SER A 803 -11.15 -41.87 -17.26
CA SER A 803 -11.84 -42.09 -18.55
C SER A 803 -13.23 -42.68 -18.35
N GLN A 804 -13.36 -43.67 -17.47
CA GLN A 804 -14.66 -44.30 -17.15
C GLN A 804 -15.62 -43.32 -16.49
N ALA A 805 -15.13 -42.48 -15.56
CA ALA A 805 -15.94 -41.44 -14.94
C ALA A 805 -16.42 -40.39 -15.93
N MET A 806 -15.55 -39.94 -16.84
CA MET A 806 -15.92 -39.01 -17.91
C MET A 806 -16.96 -39.63 -18.85
N GLU A 807 -16.82 -40.91 -19.21
CA GLU A 807 -17.81 -41.63 -20.01
C GLU A 807 -19.16 -41.74 -19.29
N ALA A 808 -19.15 -42.11 -18.00
CA ALA A 808 -20.36 -42.19 -17.18
C ALA A 808 -21.08 -40.83 -17.08
N ALA A 809 -20.32 -39.73 -17.01
CA ALA A 809 -20.86 -38.37 -17.01
C ALA A 809 -21.61 -38.05 -18.32
N ILE A 810 -21.02 -38.37 -19.47
CA ILE A 810 -21.64 -38.16 -20.79
C ILE A 810 -22.93 -38.98 -20.90
N LEU A 811 -22.91 -40.22 -20.41
CA LEU A 811 -24.05 -41.12 -20.45
C LEU A 811 -25.10 -40.82 -19.37
N LYS A 812 -24.85 -39.88 -18.44
CA LYS A 812 -25.69 -39.61 -17.27
C LYS A 812 -25.95 -40.87 -16.42
N THR A 813 -24.90 -41.68 -16.26
CA THR A 813 -24.92 -42.94 -15.48
C THR A 813 -24.04 -42.87 -14.24
N LEU A 814 -23.55 -41.67 -13.89
CA LEU A 814 -22.87 -41.45 -12.63
C LEU A 814 -23.79 -41.79 -11.44
N PRO A 815 -23.25 -42.31 -10.33
CA PRO A 815 -24.04 -42.60 -9.14
C PRO A 815 -24.82 -41.37 -8.65
N PRO A 816 -25.98 -41.53 -7.98
CA PRO A 816 -26.70 -40.39 -7.42
C PRO A 816 -25.85 -39.67 -6.36
N LEU A 817 -25.91 -38.33 -6.39
CA LEU A 817 -25.29 -37.45 -5.41
C LEU A 817 -26.20 -37.28 -4.17
N SER A 818 -25.63 -36.75 -3.09
CA SER A 818 -26.36 -36.35 -1.89
C SER A 818 -27.16 -35.05 -2.13
N ASP A 819 -28.21 -34.84 -1.32
CA ASP A 819 -28.97 -33.58 -1.31
C ASP A 819 -28.23 -32.44 -0.57
N MET A 820 -27.12 -32.74 0.11
CA MET A 820 -26.26 -31.76 0.74
C MET A 820 -25.70 -30.76 -0.28
N LYS A 821 -25.47 -29.51 0.16
CA LYS A 821 -24.97 -28.43 -0.69
C LYS A 821 -23.88 -27.63 0.00
N VAL A 822 -23.13 -26.88 -0.80
CA VAL A 822 -22.30 -25.79 -0.30
C VAL A 822 -23.17 -24.53 -0.34
N ASP A 823 -23.80 -24.24 0.79
CA ASP A 823 -24.82 -23.20 0.97
C ASP A 823 -24.53 -22.32 2.20
N GLU A 824 -25.54 -21.58 2.65
CA GLU A 824 -25.41 -20.69 3.81
C GLU A 824 -25.09 -21.44 5.11
N GLU A 825 -25.59 -22.68 5.29
CA GLU A 825 -25.30 -23.50 6.47
C GLU A 825 -23.82 -23.92 6.48
N TYR A 826 -23.25 -24.23 5.31
CA TYR A 826 -21.81 -24.48 5.18
C TYR A 826 -20.99 -23.26 5.61
N ILE A 827 -21.39 -22.05 5.17
CA ILE A 827 -20.71 -20.79 5.53
C ILE A 827 -20.80 -20.55 7.03
N GLU A 828 -22.00 -20.65 7.62
CA GLU A 828 -22.23 -20.43 9.04
C GLU A 828 -21.37 -21.37 9.91
N ARG A 829 -21.36 -22.67 9.60
CA ARG A 829 -20.53 -23.65 10.30
C ARG A 829 -19.04 -23.36 10.17
N THR A 830 -18.60 -22.94 8.99
CA THR A 830 -17.20 -22.59 8.71
C THR A 830 -16.78 -21.36 9.51
N MET A 831 -17.59 -20.29 9.48
CA MET A 831 -17.31 -19.05 10.20
C MET A 831 -17.38 -19.23 11.71
N LYS A 832 -18.31 -20.03 12.22
CA LYS A 832 -18.35 -20.41 13.64
C LYS A 832 -17.09 -21.12 14.09
N THR A 833 -16.55 -22.00 13.24
CA THR A 833 -15.27 -22.69 13.50
C THR A 833 -14.10 -21.71 13.43
N PHE A 834 -14.09 -20.81 12.45
CA PHE A 834 -13.10 -19.73 12.36
C PHE A 834 -13.06 -18.88 13.64
N TYR A 835 -14.19 -18.33 14.10
CA TYR A 835 -14.19 -17.49 15.29
C TYR A 835 -13.76 -18.23 16.56
N LYS A 836 -14.15 -19.51 16.69
CA LYS A 836 -13.73 -20.34 17.81
C LYS A 836 -12.22 -20.62 17.78
N VAL A 837 -11.71 -21.17 16.67
CA VAL A 837 -10.34 -21.69 16.56
C VAL A 837 -9.33 -20.57 16.35
N VAL A 838 -9.66 -19.59 15.51
CA VAL A 838 -8.75 -18.51 15.09
C VAL A 838 -8.89 -17.32 16.03
N CYS A 839 -10.12 -16.87 16.31
CA CYS A 839 -10.35 -15.69 17.15
C CYS A 839 -10.47 -15.96 18.65
N GLY A 840 -10.40 -17.24 19.05
CA GLY A 840 -10.43 -17.64 20.46
C GLY A 840 -11.76 -17.41 21.17
N GLN A 841 -12.89 -17.48 20.45
CA GLN A 841 -14.21 -17.51 21.10
C GLN A 841 -14.44 -18.88 21.76
N ASP A 842 -14.08 -19.04 23.03
CA ASP A 842 -14.41 -20.25 23.79
C ASP A 842 -15.76 -20.13 24.53
N LYS A 843 -16.69 -21.04 24.17
CA LYS A 843 -17.84 -21.65 24.90
C LYS A 843 -18.76 -20.83 25.83
N ALA A 844 -18.50 -19.55 26.12
CA ALA A 844 -19.33 -18.75 27.03
C ALA A 844 -20.66 -18.27 26.40
N GLU A 845 -20.83 -18.36 25.07
CA GLU A 845 -22.10 -18.14 24.37
C GLU A 845 -22.89 -19.45 24.17
N ARG A 846 -22.88 -20.34 25.17
CA ARG A 846 -23.95 -21.34 25.36
C ARG A 846 -24.83 -20.86 26.50
N LEU A 847 -25.70 -19.90 26.21
CA LEU A 847 -26.94 -19.54 26.93
C LEU A 847 -27.48 -18.31 26.19
N ILE A 848 -28.77 -18.34 25.82
CA ILE A 848 -29.46 -17.48 24.81
C ILE A 848 -29.19 -18.04 23.40
N ASP A 849 -29.96 -18.95 22.81
CA ASP A 849 -31.41 -19.14 22.85
C ASP A 849 -31.80 -20.63 22.94
N ARG A 850 -32.92 -20.85 23.63
CA ARG A 850 -33.63 -22.12 23.76
C ARG A 850 -34.94 -22.01 22.98
#